data_AF-A0A7G6WQ17-F1
#
_entry.id   AF-A0A7G6WQ17-F1
#
_cell.length_a   1.000
_cell.length_b   1.000
_cell.length_c   1.000
_cell.angle_alpha   90.00
_cell.angle_beta   90.00
_cell.angle_gamma   90.00
#
_symmetry.space_group_name_H-M   'P 1'
#
loop_
_entity.id
_entity.type
_entity.pdbx_description
1 polymer ?
#
loop_
_entity_poly.entity_id
_entity_poly.type
_entity_poly.pdbx_seq_one_letter_code
_entity_poly.pdbx_strand_id
1 'polypeptide(L)'
;MPTAASKSSLTRRLAAAVVLPGLLTSTMVFAVPATAAPGTVTGICNGVVNQLAHRGSVQENLLKAAARKNADAIVALQAQRSVLQATASTLTTQIADADKALADLEAQETALTQATGTAQSQLDLLTSDQAAKAADVSDAQAALATLQGQKSDVEDQLTPLQKDLAAAQAAAGDLRSQADAVDAKIAANNQAVAAAQSELATLKEAADNTAANLSAKEAQIQAAQAELLTLTAAAQQAAAAVGLASQAVTDDEAELKRLQEAGTTAEDALQAQQASVAAAQQTLSVMQGKAADAVAAVTAKQAQIATATTELANLQTAAASAASALADKNAAITAAQAELTTLQANAAAAAAAVRTNADNIAAVNVTIAALQGQIATLNTQIAAKQSQLAQAQGDLATLQSTKTSLEAEIANLTAQIDAINGNSSRKRELEASRTLKQTQLANITTQITDKNTLISGLQGDLNTLNSQVVTLNAQLLTKQLESSTLQQQAAPLQAVLTAADAAITSKEADLAALKALAPSLQSAVNQANAAVTAKQAELTNLQNELPALQGAAAAAASAVAAQEKIVTDLEAALPGLETGVQEAHAAIADQQAVLDARKSALADAQQAQAAAESAMDAKKTELAALQGQLPSLQAAVDGANSAVTAKTSEIAALNQIGDKFVADLANINAQITSKEAEVLALQTRVNPLLSQLNQLNGEISAAEANLASLQSQLTTLDGQVTAAQTKLRELQGQKKPSNDAVKAQKDVVTALQTRLGDVQKQIAAVDSSIALGGCAA
;
A
#
# COMPACT_ATOMS: atom_id res chain seq x y z
N MET A 1 -12.31 11.60 37.44
CA MET A 1 -13.44 12.25 38.16
C MET A 1 -14.76 11.75 37.56
N PRO A 2 -15.91 11.90 38.25
CA PRO A 2 -16.97 10.87 38.29
C PRO A 2 -18.18 11.19 37.38
N THR A 3 -19.29 10.45 37.30
CA THR A 3 -19.92 9.37 38.13
C THR A 3 -20.48 8.23 37.23
N ALA A 4 -20.55 6.94 37.57
CA ALA A 4 -20.65 6.17 38.83
C ALA A 4 -22.08 5.90 39.38
N ALA A 5 -22.62 4.71 39.02
CA ALA A 5 -23.52 3.81 39.76
C ALA A 5 -24.88 4.30 40.36
N SER A 6 -25.96 3.52 40.18
CA SER A 6 -26.36 2.43 41.12
C SER A 6 -27.74 1.78 40.80
N LYS A 7 -28.05 0.69 41.51
CA LYS A 7 -29.33 -0.07 41.50
C LYS A 7 -30.26 0.44 42.63
N SER A 8 -31.57 0.17 42.56
CA SER A 8 -32.32 -0.63 43.56
C SER A 8 -33.81 -0.77 43.22
N SER A 9 -34.59 -1.49 44.03
CA SER A 9 -35.99 -1.89 43.80
C SER A 9 -36.91 -1.76 45.03
N LEU A 10 -38.22 -1.75 44.79
CA LEU A 10 -39.35 -2.12 45.69
C LEU A 10 -39.58 -1.34 47.02
N THR A 11 -40.84 -0.92 47.30
CA THR A 11 -41.77 -1.55 48.31
C THR A 11 -42.85 -0.58 48.93
N ARG A 12 -44.11 -1.06 49.06
CA ARG A 12 -45.23 -0.72 50.04
C ARG A 12 -45.99 0.65 50.10
N ARG A 13 -47.35 0.54 50.00
CA ARG A 13 -48.50 0.91 50.92
C ARG A 13 -48.32 2.04 51.99
N LEU A 14 -49.30 2.90 52.38
CA LEU A 14 -50.68 2.65 52.98
C LEU A 14 -51.54 3.96 53.35
N ALA A 15 -52.90 3.89 53.59
CA ALA A 15 -53.90 4.75 54.42
C ALA A 15 -55.16 5.50 53.74
N ALA A 16 -56.44 5.84 54.24
CA ALA A 16 -57.52 5.39 55.30
C ALA A 16 -59.03 6.16 55.46
N ALA A 17 -60.34 5.56 55.75
CA ALA A 17 -61.85 6.15 56.05
C ALA A 17 -63.27 5.30 56.58
N VAL A 18 -64.65 5.76 56.74
CA VAL A 18 -65.99 5.25 57.56
C VAL A 18 -67.66 5.46 57.17
N VAL A 19 -68.85 4.86 57.76
CA VAL A 19 -70.47 5.09 57.58
C VAL A 19 -71.75 4.53 58.57
N LEU A 20 -73.19 4.78 58.52
CA LEU A 20 -74.47 4.44 59.47
C LEU A 20 -76.16 4.40 59.09
N PRO A 21 -77.30 3.99 59.92
CA PRO A 21 -78.89 3.72 59.67
C PRO A 21 -80.26 3.92 60.70
N GLY A 22 -81.66 3.56 60.48
CA GLY A 22 -83.01 3.62 61.41
C GLY A 22 -84.64 3.20 61.04
N LEU A 23 -85.82 3.16 61.89
CA LEU A 23 -87.39 2.73 61.65
C LEU A 23 -88.78 2.98 62.65
N LEU A 24 -90.15 2.55 62.44
CA LEU A 24 -91.55 2.78 63.26
C LEU A 24 -93.06 1.98 63.08
N THR A 25 -94.32 2.18 63.78
CA THR A 25 -95.74 1.34 63.89
C THR A 25 -97.30 1.85 64.39
N SER A 26 -98.57 1.15 64.37
CA SER A 26 -100.11 1.44 64.90
C SER A 26 -101.42 0.37 64.76
N THR A 27 -102.84 0.26 65.07
CA THR A 27 -104.19 0.69 65.91
C THR A 27 -105.77 0.09 65.62
N MET A 28 -106.94 -0.10 66.48
CA MET A 28 -108.52 -0.48 66.17
C MET A 28 -109.86 -0.73 67.22
N VAL A 29 -111.26 -0.94 66.84
CA VAL A 29 -112.69 -1.66 67.34
C VAL A 29 -114.12 -1.22 68.20
N PHE A 30 -115.44 -1.85 68.10
CA PHE A 30 -116.78 -2.12 69.03
C PHE A 30 -118.47 -1.91 68.77
N ALA A 31 -119.61 -2.57 69.44
CA ALA A 31 -121.25 -2.42 69.35
C ALA A 31 -122.49 -3.21 70.27
N VAL A 32 -123.93 -2.98 70.34
CA VAL A 32 -125.19 -3.62 71.21
C VAL A 32 -126.91 -3.49 70.99
N PRO A 33 -128.02 -4.22 71.65
CA PRO A 33 -129.64 -4.30 71.48
C PRO A 33 -130.91 -4.64 72.62
N ALA A 34 -132.37 -4.71 72.45
CA ALA A 34 -133.64 -5.06 73.45
C ALA A 34 -135.33 -5.29 73.11
N THR A 35 -136.42 -5.73 73.99
CA THR A 35 -138.06 -6.03 73.85
C THR A 35 -139.19 -6.16 75.14
N ALA A 36 -140.58 -6.52 75.44
CA ALA A 36 -142.13 -6.85 75.03
C ALA A 36 -143.46 -7.08 76.14
N ALA A 37 -144.89 -7.32 75.95
CA ALA A 37 -146.19 -7.50 76.97
C ALA A 37 -147.83 -8.00 76.69
N PRO A 38 -148.93 -8.27 77.64
CA PRO A 38 -150.44 -8.93 77.56
C PRO A 38 -151.88 -8.70 78.52
N GLY A 39 -153.21 -9.33 78.43
CA GLY A 39 -154.57 -9.33 79.38
C GLY A 39 -156.17 -9.93 79.13
N THR A 40 -157.29 -10.12 80.07
CA THR A 40 -158.84 -10.74 80.00
C THR A 40 -160.09 -10.53 81.17
N VAL A 41 -161.47 -10.96 81.54
CA VAL A 41 -162.91 -11.76 81.32
C VAL A 41 -164.37 -11.51 82.23
N THR A 42 -165.68 -12.17 82.20
CA THR A 42 -167.11 -12.07 83.05
C THR A 42 -168.43 -13.15 82.85
N GLY A 43 -169.79 -13.46 83.35
CA GLY A 43 -171.14 -13.20 84.26
C GLY A 43 -172.50 -14.27 84.19
N ILE A 44 -173.89 -14.45 84.66
CA ILE A 44 -175.21 -14.06 85.56
C ILE A 44 -176.63 -15.06 85.67
N CYS A 45 -177.86 -14.94 86.44
CA CYS A 45 -179.23 -15.84 86.69
C CYS A 45 -180.74 -15.26 87.26
N ASN A 46 -182.07 -15.71 87.72
CA ASN A 46 -183.16 -16.88 88.11
C ASN A 46 -184.84 -16.60 88.46
N GLY A 47 -185.91 -17.52 88.87
CA GLY A 47 -187.51 -17.33 89.23
C GLY A 47 -188.68 -18.43 89.83
N VAL A 48 -190.10 -18.23 90.17
CA VAL A 48 -191.25 -19.16 90.95
C VAL A 48 -192.97 -19.01 91.01
N VAL A 49 -193.92 -19.88 91.70
CA VAL A 49 -195.46 -19.96 92.34
C VAL A 49 -196.90 -20.65 91.75
N ASN A 50 -198.26 -20.97 92.20
CA ASN A 50 -199.46 -21.09 93.32
C ASN A 50 -200.93 -21.89 92.94
N GLN A 51 -202.27 -22.23 93.44
CA GLN A 51 -203.43 -22.45 94.59
C GLN A 51 -204.92 -23.17 94.17
N LEU A 52 -206.24 -23.52 94.70
CA LEU A 52 -207.36 -23.75 95.87
C LEU A 52 -208.87 -24.47 95.45
N ALA A 53 -210.19 -24.84 95.96
CA ALA A 53 -211.35 -25.06 97.10
C ALA A 53 -212.79 -25.90 96.68
N HIS A 54 -214.11 -26.27 97.19
CA HIS A 54 -215.26 -26.47 98.34
C HIS A 54 -216.77 -27.19 97.90
N ARG A 55 -218.08 -27.65 98.41
CA ARG A 55 -219.25 -27.99 99.52
C ARG A 55 -220.59 -28.92 99.05
N GLY A 56 -221.88 -29.42 99.54
CA GLY A 56 -223.03 -29.61 100.68
C GLY A 56 -224.54 -30.41 100.44
N SER A 57 -225.61 -30.76 101.36
CA SER A 57 -227.01 -31.59 101.19
C SER A 57 -228.36 -31.74 102.24
N VAL A 58 -229.60 -32.48 102.08
CA VAL A 58 -230.99 -32.67 102.96
C VAL A 58 -232.18 -33.86 102.65
N GLN A 59 -233.50 -34.34 103.08
CA GLN A 59 -234.93 -34.17 103.86
C GLN A 59 -236.02 -35.39 104.39
N GLU A 60 -237.47 -35.41 104.46
CA GLU A 60 -238.57 -36.21 105.38
C GLU A 60 -240.07 -37.00 105.04
N ASN A 61 -241.33 -36.92 105.75
CA ASN A 61 -242.50 -37.96 106.16
C ASN A 61 -244.07 -38.16 105.63
N LEU A 62 -244.63 -39.43 105.67
CA LEU A 62 -246.03 -40.07 105.77
C LEU A 62 -247.30 -39.90 104.82
N LEU A 63 -247.32 -40.60 103.66
CA LEU A 63 -248.38 -41.61 103.35
C LEU A 63 -247.71 -42.82 102.65
N LYS A 64 -248.22 -44.04 102.85
CA LYS A 64 -247.39 -45.26 102.84
C LYS A 64 -247.01 -45.83 101.45
N ALA A 65 -245.85 -46.51 101.42
CA ALA A 65 -245.52 -47.72 100.65
C ALA A 65 -244.91 -47.66 99.21
N ALA A 66 -244.76 -46.51 98.54
CA ALA A 66 -244.27 -46.51 97.14
C ALA A 66 -242.73 -46.31 96.94
N ALA A 67 -241.99 -45.84 97.94
CA ALA A 67 -240.60 -45.38 97.75
C ALA A 67 -239.53 -46.37 98.25
N ARG A 68 -238.65 -46.83 97.33
CA ARG A 68 -237.21 -47.10 97.61
C ARG A 68 -236.38 -47.44 96.37
N LYS A 69 -236.91 -48.22 95.42
CA LYS A 69 -236.08 -48.98 94.45
C LYS A 69 -235.32 -48.16 93.38
N ASN A 70 -235.78 -46.97 93.00
CA ASN A 70 -235.14 -46.19 91.91
C ASN A 70 -234.04 -45.22 92.37
N ALA A 71 -233.83 -45.03 93.68
CA ALA A 71 -232.81 -44.10 94.18
C ALA A 71 -231.37 -44.62 93.96
N ASP A 72 -231.14 -45.89 94.30
CA ASP A 72 -229.80 -46.52 94.26
C ASP A 72 -229.20 -46.56 92.84
N ALA A 73 -230.06 -46.65 91.82
CA ALA A 73 -229.64 -46.71 90.41
C ALA A 73 -228.92 -45.44 89.93
N ILE A 74 -229.35 -44.25 90.39
CA ILE A 74 -228.77 -42.97 89.96
C ILE A 74 -227.39 -42.76 90.60
N VAL A 75 -227.20 -43.17 91.85
CA VAL A 75 -225.92 -43.06 92.57
C VAL A 75 -224.83 -43.93 91.92
N ALA A 76 -225.19 -45.14 91.46
CA ALA A 76 -224.26 -46.03 90.77
C ALA A 76 -223.74 -45.45 89.44
N LEU A 77 -224.62 -44.84 88.64
CA LEU A 77 -224.26 -44.24 87.34
C LEU A 77 -223.32 -43.03 87.49
N GLN A 78 -223.51 -42.22 88.53
CA GLN A 78 -222.62 -41.08 88.82
C GLN A 78 -221.19 -41.53 89.19
N ALA A 79 -221.04 -42.67 89.86
CA ALA A 79 -219.72 -43.22 90.22
C ALA A 79 -218.91 -43.67 88.98
N GLN A 80 -219.54 -44.35 88.01
CA GLN A 80 -218.85 -44.80 86.78
C GLN A 80 -218.29 -43.63 85.95
N ARG A 81 -219.05 -42.54 85.84
CA ARG A 81 -218.66 -41.34 85.09
C ARG A 81 -217.34 -40.74 85.60
N SER A 82 -217.15 -40.70 86.91
CA SER A 82 -215.93 -40.14 87.54
C SER A 82 -214.67 -40.95 87.23
N VAL A 83 -214.78 -42.26 86.98
CA VAL A 83 -213.62 -43.13 86.69
C VAL A 83 -213.14 -42.93 85.25
N LEU A 84 -214.07 -42.94 84.28
CA LEU A 84 -213.74 -42.73 82.87
C LEU A 84 -213.08 -41.37 82.61
N GLN A 85 -213.54 -40.33 83.31
CA GLN A 85 -213.05 -38.96 83.13
C GLN A 85 -211.61 -38.76 83.67
N ALA A 86 -211.17 -39.56 84.65
CA ALA A 86 -209.77 -39.61 85.08
C ALA A 86 -208.86 -40.25 84.00
N THR A 87 -209.29 -41.39 83.42
CA THR A 87 -208.53 -42.15 82.41
C THR A 87 -208.21 -41.31 81.17
N ALA A 88 -209.13 -40.45 80.72
CA ALA A 88 -208.93 -39.58 79.56
C ALA A 88 -207.81 -38.54 79.78
N SER A 89 -207.66 -38.03 81.00
CA SER A 89 -206.62 -37.04 81.34
C SER A 89 -205.21 -37.67 81.25
N THR A 90 -205.04 -38.90 81.76
CA THR A 90 -203.76 -39.62 81.74
C THR A 90 -203.25 -39.90 80.32
N LEU A 91 -204.14 -40.31 79.41
CA LEU A 91 -203.78 -40.59 78.01
C LEU A 91 -203.36 -39.34 77.24
N THR A 92 -203.92 -38.18 77.59
CA THR A 92 -203.59 -36.90 76.93
C THR A 92 -202.15 -36.49 77.21
N THR A 93 -201.65 -36.68 78.44
CA THR A 93 -200.26 -36.36 78.82
C THR A 93 -199.24 -37.23 78.08
N GLN A 94 -199.51 -38.54 77.98
CA GLN A 94 -198.57 -39.52 77.41
C GLN A 94 -198.25 -39.28 75.92
N ILE A 95 -199.17 -38.64 75.17
CA ILE A 95 -198.97 -38.30 73.75
C ILE A 95 -197.92 -37.19 73.63
N ALA A 96 -198.02 -36.13 74.44
CA ALA A 96 -197.14 -34.97 74.37
C ALA A 96 -195.67 -35.29 74.70
N ASP A 97 -195.43 -36.21 75.65
CA ASP A 97 -194.09 -36.69 75.96
C ASP A 97 -193.50 -37.52 74.79
N ALA A 98 -194.33 -38.29 74.10
CA ALA A 98 -193.91 -39.13 72.98
C ALA A 98 -193.57 -38.32 71.71
N ASP A 99 -194.33 -37.26 71.41
CA ASP A 99 -194.05 -36.34 70.29
C ASP A 99 -192.71 -35.63 70.45
N LYS A 100 -192.36 -35.21 71.68
CA LYS A 100 -191.12 -34.48 71.96
C LYS A 100 -189.87 -35.29 71.63
N ALA A 101 -189.83 -36.56 72.02
CA ALA A 101 -188.66 -37.43 71.82
C ALA A 101 -188.38 -37.75 70.34
N LEU A 102 -189.35 -37.53 69.44
CA LEU A 102 -189.17 -37.72 68.00
C LEU A 102 -188.31 -36.61 67.38
N ALA A 103 -188.56 -35.35 67.79
CA ALA A 103 -187.90 -34.18 67.21
C ALA A 103 -186.38 -34.14 67.50
N ASP A 104 -185.97 -34.57 68.70
CA ASP A 104 -184.56 -34.61 69.11
C ASP A 104 -183.73 -35.59 68.26
N LEU A 105 -184.36 -36.67 67.76
CA LEU A 105 -183.70 -37.67 66.90
C LEU A 105 -183.57 -37.21 65.44
N GLU A 106 -184.57 -36.51 64.90
CA GLU A 106 -184.54 -35.99 63.52
C GLU A 106 -183.45 -34.89 63.34
N ALA A 107 -183.13 -34.15 64.40
CA ALA A 107 -182.02 -33.21 64.41
C ALA A 107 -180.64 -33.90 64.28
N GLN A 108 -180.48 -35.11 64.83
CA GLN A 108 -179.18 -35.76 64.99
C GLN A 108 -178.64 -36.35 63.67
N GLU A 109 -179.51 -36.85 62.77
CA GLU A 109 -179.08 -37.40 61.47
C GLU A 109 -178.52 -36.33 60.52
N THR A 110 -179.02 -35.10 60.61
CA THR A 110 -178.63 -33.99 59.73
C THR A 110 -177.15 -33.62 59.89
N ALA A 111 -176.66 -33.58 61.13
CA ALA A 111 -175.26 -33.23 61.43
C ALA A 111 -174.25 -34.25 60.85
N LEU A 112 -174.57 -35.55 60.93
CA LEU A 112 -173.73 -36.65 60.43
C LEU A 112 -173.51 -36.60 58.92
N THR A 113 -174.48 -36.06 58.18
CA THR A 113 -174.40 -35.95 56.72
C THR A 113 -173.42 -34.87 56.27
N GLN A 114 -173.31 -33.74 56.98
CA GLN A 114 -172.35 -32.69 56.65
C GLN A 114 -170.90 -33.12 56.90
N ALA A 115 -170.61 -33.72 58.07
CA ALA A 115 -169.26 -34.12 58.46
C ALA A 115 -168.61 -35.09 57.44
N THR A 116 -169.40 -36.01 56.89
CA THR A 116 -168.94 -36.98 55.88
C THR A 116 -168.49 -36.30 54.58
N GLY A 117 -169.16 -35.22 54.16
CA GLY A 117 -168.82 -34.48 52.95
C GLY A 117 -167.48 -33.74 53.07
N THR A 118 -167.22 -33.08 54.20
CA THR A 118 -165.97 -32.34 54.44
C THR A 118 -164.73 -33.25 54.42
N ALA A 119 -164.86 -34.49 54.91
CA ALA A 119 -163.75 -35.44 54.96
C ALA A 119 -163.31 -35.95 53.57
N GLN A 120 -164.20 -35.95 52.57
CA GLN A 120 -163.85 -36.38 51.20
C GLN A 120 -162.90 -35.37 50.53
N SER A 121 -163.27 -34.09 50.51
CA SER A 121 -162.50 -33.07 49.76
C SER A 121 -161.08 -32.83 50.29
N GLN A 122 -160.79 -33.18 51.54
CA GLN A 122 -159.42 -33.12 52.09
C GLN A 122 -158.50 -34.23 51.54
N LEU A 123 -159.06 -35.40 51.19
CA LEU A 123 -158.29 -36.51 50.61
C LEU A 123 -157.88 -36.21 49.17
N ASP A 124 -158.80 -35.63 48.39
CA ASP A 124 -158.59 -35.34 46.98
C ASP A 124 -157.46 -34.32 46.76
N LEU A 125 -157.35 -33.31 47.64
CA LEU A 125 -156.26 -32.32 47.65
C LEU A 125 -154.88 -32.95 47.92
N LEU A 126 -154.75 -33.72 49.00
CA LEU A 126 -153.47 -34.35 49.39
C LEU A 126 -152.94 -35.30 48.30
N THR A 127 -153.85 -35.94 47.56
CA THR A 127 -153.51 -36.83 46.44
C THR A 127 -152.95 -36.05 45.24
N SER A 128 -153.38 -34.80 45.03
CA SER A 128 -152.89 -33.95 43.95
C SER A 128 -151.46 -33.46 44.20
N ASP A 129 -151.16 -32.99 45.42
CA ASP A 129 -149.84 -32.47 45.76
C ASP A 129 -148.76 -33.58 45.74
N GLN A 130 -149.15 -34.83 46.04
CA GLN A 130 -148.25 -35.99 45.98
C GLN A 130 -147.77 -36.26 44.55
N ALA A 131 -148.65 -36.11 43.55
CA ALA A 131 -148.29 -36.29 42.14
C ALA A 131 -147.32 -35.20 41.65
N ALA A 132 -147.51 -33.94 42.09
CA ALA A 132 -146.63 -32.83 41.73
C ALA A 132 -145.20 -33.06 42.27
N LYS A 133 -145.05 -33.43 43.54
CA LYS A 133 -143.72 -33.64 44.15
C LYS A 133 -142.96 -34.86 43.59
N ALA A 134 -143.64 -35.80 42.95
CA ALA A 134 -142.99 -36.90 42.24
C ALA A 134 -142.31 -36.43 40.93
N ALA A 135 -142.85 -35.42 40.25
CA ALA A 135 -142.27 -34.85 39.03
C ALA A 135 -140.97 -34.08 39.33
N ASP A 136 -140.98 -33.20 40.34
CA ASP A 136 -139.80 -32.40 40.74
C ASP A 136 -138.54 -33.27 40.97
N VAL A 137 -138.71 -34.47 41.54
CA VAL A 137 -137.61 -35.43 41.80
C VAL A 137 -137.02 -35.97 40.50
N SER A 138 -137.83 -36.20 39.47
CA SER A 138 -137.39 -36.73 38.18
C SER A 138 -136.57 -35.70 37.41
N ASP A 139 -137.00 -34.45 37.37
CA ASP A 139 -136.31 -33.37 36.66
C ASP A 139 -134.95 -33.05 37.32
N ALA A 140 -134.89 -33.09 38.65
CA ALA A 140 -133.64 -32.95 39.40
C ALA A 140 -132.62 -34.07 39.09
N GLN A 141 -133.06 -35.31 38.81
CA GLN A 141 -132.18 -36.41 38.39
C GLN A 141 -131.62 -36.20 36.98
N ALA A 142 -132.42 -35.71 36.04
CA ALA A 142 -131.99 -35.42 34.67
C ALA A 142 -130.95 -34.27 34.60
N ALA A 143 -131.13 -33.24 35.43
CA ALA A 143 -130.18 -32.12 35.52
C ALA A 143 -128.79 -32.58 36.01
N LEU A 144 -128.74 -33.43 37.04
CA LEU A 144 -127.49 -33.94 37.61
C LEU A 144 -126.66 -34.74 36.59
N ALA A 145 -127.31 -35.63 35.84
CA ALA A 145 -126.64 -36.43 34.80
C ALA A 145 -126.03 -35.55 33.69
N THR A 146 -126.66 -34.42 33.36
CA THR A 146 -126.16 -33.46 32.36
C THR A 146 -124.85 -32.81 32.80
N LEU A 147 -124.78 -32.35 34.06
CA LEU A 147 -123.57 -31.75 34.65
C LEU A 147 -122.41 -32.76 34.74
N GLN A 148 -122.71 -34.02 35.07
CA GLN A 148 -121.73 -35.11 35.11
C GLN A 148 -121.13 -35.41 33.73
N GLY A 149 -121.92 -35.34 32.65
CA GLY A 149 -121.42 -35.43 31.27
C GLY A 149 -120.48 -34.29 30.91
N GLN A 150 -120.91 -33.04 31.15
CA GLN A 150 -120.12 -31.83 30.86
C GLN A 150 -118.76 -31.81 31.57
N LYS A 151 -118.64 -32.42 32.76
CA LYS A 151 -117.36 -32.61 33.43
C LYS A 151 -116.39 -33.47 32.61
N SER A 152 -116.85 -34.61 32.10
CA SER A 152 -116.02 -35.56 31.33
C SER A 152 -115.46 -34.91 30.06
N ASP A 153 -116.28 -34.15 29.34
CA ASP A 153 -115.88 -33.45 28.11
C ASP A 153 -114.72 -32.45 28.34
N VAL A 154 -114.60 -31.88 29.55
CA VAL A 154 -113.52 -30.96 29.94
C VAL A 154 -112.26 -31.72 30.36
N GLU A 155 -112.38 -32.86 31.06
CA GLU A 155 -111.25 -33.70 31.47
C GLU A 155 -110.53 -34.34 30.26
N ASP A 156 -111.30 -34.79 29.25
CA ASP A 156 -110.76 -35.33 28.00
C ASP A 156 -110.04 -34.26 27.13
N GLN A 157 -110.52 -33.02 27.14
CA GLN A 157 -109.87 -31.91 26.44
C GLN A 157 -108.56 -31.45 27.11
N LEU A 158 -108.46 -31.58 28.44
CA LEU A 158 -107.32 -31.08 29.21
C LEU A 158 -106.07 -31.96 29.05
N THR A 159 -106.27 -33.28 29.07
CA THR A 159 -105.22 -34.30 29.08
C THR A 159 -104.20 -34.19 27.92
N PRO A 160 -104.59 -34.09 26.63
CA PRO A 160 -103.62 -33.94 25.54
C PRO A 160 -102.87 -32.61 25.61
N LEU A 161 -103.55 -31.50 25.96
CA LEU A 161 -102.94 -30.18 26.01
C LEU A 161 -101.84 -30.05 27.09
N GLN A 162 -101.99 -30.76 28.21
CA GLN A 162 -100.94 -30.83 29.25
C GLN A 162 -99.70 -31.60 28.77
N LYS A 163 -99.90 -32.68 27.98
CA LYS A 163 -98.80 -33.44 27.40
C LYS A 163 -98.02 -32.63 26.36
N ASP A 164 -98.73 -31.95 25.46
CA ASP A 164 -98.13 -31.10 24.42
C ASP A 164 -97.36 -29.93 25.05
N LEU A 165 -97.88 -29.33 26.13
CA LEU A 165 -97.21 -28.27 26.87
C LEU A 165 -95.86 -28.73 27.45
N ALA A 166 -95.81 -29.91 28.07
CA ALA A 166 -94.57 -30.48 28.59
C ALA A 166 -93.55 -30.80 27.49
N ALA A 167 -94.01 -31.30 26.34
CA ALA A 167 -93.15 -31.58 25.18
C ALA A 167 -92.57 -30.29 24.56
N ALA A 168 -93.38 -29.23 24.44
CA ALA A 168 -92.92 -27.93 23.93
C ALA A 168 -91.92 -27.26 24.89
N GLN A 169 -92.12 -27.39 26.20
CA GLN A 169 -91.17 -26.91 27.22
C GLN A 169 -89.83 -27.66 27.16
N ALA A 170 -89.84 -28.98 27.01
CA ALA A 170 -88.62 -29.77 26.87
C ALA A 170 -87.82 -29.37 25.62
N ALA A 171 -88.49 -29.27 24.46
CA ALA A 171 -87.86 -28.85 23.21
C ALA A 171 -87.21 -27.44 23.29
N ALA A 172 -87.83 -26.51 24.03
CA ALA A 172 -87.25 -25.18 24.28
C ALA A 172 -85.99 -25.21 25.18
N GLY A 173 -85.84 -26.24 26.03
CA GLY A 173 -84.62 -26.48 26.82
C GLY A 173 -83.48 -27.12 26.02
N ASP A 174 -83.81 -28.09 25.16
CA ASP A 174 -82.85 -28.72 24.24
C ASP A 174 -82.30 -27.73 23.22
N LEU A 175 -83.15 -26.83 22.69
CA LEU A 175 -82.73 -25.78 21.76
C LEU A 175 -81.84 -24.72 22.45
N ARG A 176 -82.13 -24.34 23.70
CA ARG A 176 -81.22 -23.49 24.51
C ARG A 176 -79.84 -24.13 24.68
N SER A 177 -79.81 -25.40 25.05
CA SER A 177 -78.57 -26.17 25.22
C SER A 177 -77.76 -26.27 23.91
N GLN A 178 -78.44 -26.29 22.75
CA GLN A 178 -77.81 -26.22 21.44
C GLN A 178 -77.29 -24.81 21.10
N ALA A 179 -77.99 -23.74 21.50
CA ALA A 179 -77.51 -22.36 21.34
C ALA A 179 -76.23 -22.13 22.14
N ASP A 180 -76.20 -22.47 23.44
CA ASP A 180 -75.01 -22.37 24.30
C ASP A 180 -73.81 -23.14 23.70
N ALA A 181 -74.06 -24.32 23.12
CA ALA A 181 -73.06 -25.15 22.46
C ALA A 181 -72.60 -24.63 21.09
N VAL A 182 -73.30 -23.66 20.50
CA VAL A 182 -72.85 -22.92 19.30
C VAL A 182 -72.13 -21.63 19.71
N ASP A 183 -72.59 -20.89 20.71
CA ASP A 183 -71.87 -19.74 21.27
C ASP A 183 -70.48 -20.13 21.79
N ALA A 184 -70.35 -21.28 22.44
CA ALA A 184 -69.04 -21.84 22.83
C ALA A 184 -68.12 -22.08 21.62
N LYS A 185 -68.67 -22.46 20.46
CA LYS A 185 -67.90 -22.65 19.21
C LYS A 185 -67.54 -21.32 18.55
N ILE A 186 -68.43 -20.32 18.60
CA ILE A 186 -68.12 -18.95 18.16
C ILE A 186 -66.97 -18.38 18.98
N ALA A 187 -67.03 -18.52 20.32
CA ALA A 187 -65.96 -18.08 21.21
C ALA A 187 -64.61 -18.78 20.93
N ALA A 188 -64.62 -20.11 20.71
CA ALA A 188 -63.42 -20.87 20.34
C ALA A 188 -62.88 -20.47 18.96
N ASN A 189 -63.76 -20.28 17.97
CA ASN A 189 -63.37 -19.85 16.63
C ASN A 189 -62.75 -18.45 16.63
N ASN A 190 -63.31 -17.51 17.40
CA ASN A 190 -62.76 -16.17 17.54
C ASN A 190 -61.37 -16.17 18.21
N GLN A 191 -61.11 -17.08 19.16
CA GLN A 191 -59.77 -17.30 19.73
C GLN A 191 -58.80 -17.88 18.70
N ALA A 192 -59.25 -18.84 17.87
CA ALA A 192 -58.44 -19.40 16.78
C ALA A 192 -58.10 -18.34 15.72
N VAL A 193 -59.06 -17.49 15.32
CA VAL A 193 -58.83 -16.35 14.42
C VAL A 193 -57.80 -15.38 15.02
N ALA A 194 -57.93 -15.02 16.29
CA ALA A 194 -56.99 -14.10 16.95
C ALA A 194 -55.56 -14.68 17.05
N ALA A 195 -55.43 -15.97 17.38
CA ALA A 195 -54.15 -16.67 17.38
C ALA A 195 -53.53 -16.72 15.97
N ALA A 196 -54.32 -17.10 14.96
CA ALA A 196 -53.88 -17.16 13.58
C ALA A 196 -53.48 -15.79 13.02
N GLN A 197 -54.17 -14.70 13.41
CA GLN A 197 -53.79 -13.32 13.08
C GLN A 197 -52.47 -12.91 13.74
N SER A 198 -52.22 -13.33 14.99
CA SER A 198 -50.94 -13.09 15.67
C SER A 198 -49.79 -13.85 15.00
N GLU A 199 -50.01 -15.11 14.60
CA GLU A 199 -49.03 -15.88 13.81
C GLU A 199 -48.77 -15.26 12.44
N LEU A 200 -49.81 -14.76 11.75
CA LEU A 200 -49.66 -14.06 10.47
C LEU A 200 -48.84 -12.77 10.61
N ALA A 201 -48.96 -12.04 11.73
CA ALA A 201 -48.13 -10.86 11.99
C ALA A 201 -46.64 -11.24 12.13
N THR A 202 -46.34 -12.26 12.95
CA THR A 202 -44.97 -12.78 13.10
C THR A 202 -44.40 -13.33 11.79
N LEU A 203 -45.21 -14.02 10.98
CA LEU A 203 -44.79 -14.54 9.68
C LEU A 203 -44.52 -13.43 8.66
N LYS A 204 -45.26 -12.32 8.70
CA LYS A 204 -44.98 -11.13 7.87
C LYS A 204 -43.69 -10.46 8.29
N GLU A 205 -43.49 -10.21 9.59
CA GLU A 205 -42.24 -9.66 10.12
C GLU A 205 -41.04 -10.56 9.75
N ALA A 206 -41.20 -11.88 9.80
CA ALA A 206 -40.17 -12.83 9.35
C ALA A 206 -39.91 -12.75 7.83
N ALA A 207 -40.95 -12.59 7.00
CA ALA A 207 -40.81 -12.42 5.55
C ALA A 207 -40.11 -11.11 5.20
N ASP A 208 -40.54 -9.99 5.80
CA ASP A 208 -39.95 -8.66 5.59
C ASP A 208 -38.46 -8.63 6.01
N ASN A 209 -38.12 -9.22 7.17
CA ASN A 209 -36.73 -9.37 7.60
C ASN A 209 -35.92 -10.28 6.66
N THR A 210 -36.52 -11.33 6.09
CA THR A 210 -35.81 -12.21 5.15
C THR A 210 -35.55 -11.51 3.81
N ALA A 211 -36.52 -10.73 3.31
CA ALA A 211 -36.36 -9.89 2.12
C ALA A 211 -35.31 -8.78 2.34
N ALA A 212 -35.31 -8.12 3.51
CA ALA A 212 -34.30 -7.13 3.86
C ALA A 212 -32.88 -7.73 3.89
N ASN A 213 -32.73 -8.96 4.40
CA ASN A 213 -31.45 -9.68 4.38
C ASN A 213 -30.99 -10.03 2.95
N LEU A 214 -31.93 -10.37 2.05
CA LEU A 214 -31.62 -10.61 0.62
C LEU A 214 -31.10 -9.32 -0.04
N SER A 215 -31.82 -8.21 0.05
CA SER A 215 -31.37 -6.96 -0.56
C SER A 215 -30.12 -6.35 0.09
N ALA A 216 -29.88 -6.61 1.38
CA ALA A 216 -28.59 -6.30 2.01
C ALA A 216 -27.43 -7.12 1.42
N LYS A 217 -27.68 -8.38 1.02
CA LYS A 217 -26.69 -9.22 0.32
C LYS A 217 -26.47 -8.79 -1.13
N GLU A 218 -27.52 -8.39 -1.84
CA GLU A 218 -27.41 -7.81 -3.18
C GLU A 218 -26.58 -6.52 -3.17
N ALA A 219 -26.79 -5.64 -2.18
CA ALA A 219 -25.99 -4.43 -2.00
C ALA A 219 -24.51 -4.74 -1.66
N GLN A 220 -24.24 -5.75 -0.83
CA GLN A 220 -22.87 -6.23 -0.57
C GLN A 220 -22.18 -6.74 -1.84
N ILE A 221 -22.91 -7.42 -2.73
CA ILE A 221 -22.38 -7.89 -4.01
C ILE A 221 -22.05 -6.71 -4.94
N GLN A 222 -22.91 -5.71 -5.03
CA GLN A 222 -22.64 -4.50 -5.83
C GLN A 222 -21.41 -3.72 -5.31
N ALA A 223 -21.26 -3.59 -3.99
CA ALA A 223 -20.06 -3.01 -3.38
C ALA A 223 -18.80 -3.83 -3.71
N ALA A 224 -18.86 -5.16 -3.54
CA ALA A 224 -17.74 -6.05 -3.88
C ALA A 224 -17.37 -6.04 -5.37
N GLN A 225 -18.34 -5.83 -6.27
CA GLN A 225 -18.11 -5.62 -7.70
C GLN A 225 -17.37 -4.30 -8.00
N ALA A 226 -17.76 -3.21 -7.33
CA ALA A 226 -17.07 -1.91 -7.47
C ALA A 226 -15.64 -1.94 -6.90
N GLU A 227 -15.43 -2.60 -5.76
CA GLU A 227 -14.10 -2.86 -5.20
C GLU A 227 -13.26 -3.73 -6.15
N LEU A 228 -13.82 -4.80 -6.73
CA LEU A 228 -13.11 -5.66 -7.69
C LEU A 228 -12.69 -4.91 -8.96
N LEU A 229 -13.53 -4.01 -9.49
CA LEU A 229 -13.15 -3.12 -10.59
C LEU A 229 -11.97 -2.20 -10.22
N THR A 230 -12.00 -1.65 -9.00
CA THR A 230 -10.93 -0.78 -8.48
C THR A 230 -9.62 -1.55 -8.32
N LEU A 231 -9.66 -2.77 -7.76
CA LEU A 231 -8.50 -3.66 -7.63
C LEU A 231 -7.97 -4.13 -8.99
N THR A 232 -8.84 -4.36 -9.98
CA THR A 232 -8.44 -4.70 -11.34
C THR A 232 -7.67 -3.55 -12.00
N ALA A 233 -8.12 -2.30 -11.82
CA ALA A 233 -7.41 -1.12 -12.30
C ALA A 233 -6.06 -0.93 -11.58
N ALA A 234 -5.99 -1.19 -10.27
CA ALA A 234 -4.75 -1.15 -9.50
C ALA A 234 -3.73 -2.21 -9.97
N ALA A 235 -4.17 -3.44 -10.23
CA ALA A 235 -3.31 -4.50 -10.77
C ALA A 235 -2.77 -4.16 -12.18
N GLN A 236 -3.61 -3.57 -13.04
CA GLN A 236 -3.17 -3.08 -14.36
C GLN A 236 -2.14 -1.94 -14.25
N GLN A 237 -2.31 -1.01 -13.31
CA GLN A 237 -1.32 0.05 -13.07
C GLN A 237 0.00 -0.50 -12.51
N ALA A 238 -0.05 -1.49 -11.61
CA ALA A 238 1.14 -2.14 -11.09
C ALA A 238 1.90 -2.92 -12.18
N ALA A 239 1.20 -3.67 -13.04
CA ALA A 239 1.82 -4.34 -14.19
C ALA A 239 2.44 -3.35 -15.19
N ALA A 240 1.81 -2.19 -15.42
CA ALA A 240 2.39 -1.12 -16.22
C ALA A 240 3.66 -0.51 -15.57
N ALA A 241 3.68 -0.36 -14.24
CA ALA A 241 4.86 0.08 -13.51
C ALA A 241 6.02 -0.93 -13.59
N VAL A 242 5.73 -2.23 -13.53
CA VAL A 242 6.74 -3.30 -13.78
C VAL A 242 7.30 -3.21 -15.20
N GLY A 243 6.45 -2.96 -16.21
CA GLY A 243 6.90 -2.73 -17.58
C GLY A 243 7.85 -1.53 -17.73
N LEU A 244 7.49 -0.39 -17.14
CA LEU A 244 8.33 0.82 -17.15
C LEU A 244 9.65 0.62 -16.38
N ALA A 245 9.63 -0.05 -15.23
CA ALA A 245 10.83 -0.35 -14.46
C ALA A 245 11.75 -1.35 -15.19
N SER A 246 11.17 -2.32 -15.91
CA SER A 246 11.93 -3.27 -16.74
C SER A 246 12.62 -2.59 -17.92
N GLN A 247 11.95 -1.63 -18.57
CA GLN A 247 12.56 -0.82 -19.61
C GLN A 247 13.69 0.06 -19.05
N ALA A 248 13.48 0.74 -17.92
CA ALA A 248 14.52 1.55 -17.29
C ALA A 248 15.77 0.73 -16.92
N VAL A 249 15.62 -0.49 -16.38
CA VAL A 249 16.75 -1.41 -16.16
C VAL A 249 17.48 -1.75 -17.47
N THR A 250 16.74 -1.97 -18.56
CA THR A 250 17.31 -2.30 -19.88
C THR A 250 18.09 -1.11 -20.47
N ASP A 251 17.55 0.10 -20.34
CA ASP A 251 18.19 1.34 -20.81
C ASP A 251 19.45 1.64 -19.98
N ASP A 252 19.38 1.48 -18.66
CA ASP A 252 20.51 1.70 -17.75
C ASP A 252 21.63 0.65 -17.93
N GLU A 253 21.30 -0.60 -18.33
CA GLU A 253 22.29 -1.62 -18.76
C GLU A 253 22.97 -1.28 -20.09
N ALA A 254 22.23 -0.71 -21.04
CA ALA A 254 22.79 -0.27 -22.32
C ALA A 254 23.75 0.92 -22.16
N GLU A 255 23.40 1.91 -21.32
CA GLU A 255 24.27 3.04 -21.02
C GLU A 255 25.50 2.63 -20.20
N LEU A 256 25.36 1.70 -19.25
CA LEU A 256 26.50 1.13 -18.53
C LEU A 256 27.52 0.49 -19.50
N LYS A 257 27.04 -0.29 -20.47
CA LYS A 257 27.90 -0.89 -21.51
C LYS A 257 28.58 0.18 -22.37
N ARG A 258 27.87 1.24 -22.74
CA ARG A 258 28.43 2.38 -23.51
C ARG A 258 29.51 3.13 -22.72
N LEU A 259 29.33 3.28 -21.41
CA LEU A 259 30.32 3.88 -20.50
C LEU A 259 31.55 2.98 -20.32
N GLN A 260 31.38 1.67 -20.23
CA GLN A 260 32.49 0.71 -20.20
C GLN A 260 33.34 0.76 -21.47
N GLU A 261 32.70 0.80 -22.65
CA GLU A 261 33.39 0.94 -23.95
C GLU A 261 34.14 2.29 -24.05
N ALA A 262 33.57 3.37 -23.51
CA ALA A 262 34.25 4.67 -23.42
C ALA A 262 35.44 4.65 -22.43
N GLY A 263 35.32 3.92 -21.31
CA GLY A 263 36.39 3.72 -20.33
C GLY A 263 37.60 3.02 -20.96
N THR A 264 37.39 1.87 -21.61
CA THR A 264 38.47 1.18 -22.33
C THR A 264 39.08 2.04 -23.44
N THR A 265 38.28 2.86 -24.13
CA THR A 265 38.81 3.82 -25.12
C THR A 265 39.73 4.88 -24.48
N ALA A 266 39.46 5.30 -23.25
CA ALA A 266 40.33 6.22 -22.50
C ALA A 266 41.60 5.52 -21.97
N GLU A 267 41.48 4.29 -21.50
CA GLU A 267 42.62 3.45 -21.07
C GLU A 267 43.59 3.19 -22.24
N ASP A 268 43.07 2.78 -23.40
CA ASP A 268 43.85 2.58 -24.63
C ASP A 268 44.55 3.87 -25.08
N ALA A 269 43.87 5.02 -25.00
CA ALA A 269 44.45 6.32 -25.36
C ALA A 269 45.59 6.74 -24.41
N LEU A 270 45.41 6.53 -23.10
CA LEU A 270 46.46 6.76 -22.11
C LEU A 270 47.67 5.85 -22.35
N GLN A 271 47.45 4.55 -22.59
CA GLN A 271 48.54 3.61 -22.84
C GLN A 271 49.26 3.86 -24.18
N ALA A 272 48.54 4.26 -25.23
CA ALA A 272 49.14 4.68 -26.49
C ALA A 272 50.01 5.95 -26.33
N GLN A 273 49.59 6.90 -25.49
CA GLN A 273 50.38 8.08 -25.17
C GLN A 273 51.64 7.74 -24.36
N GLN A 274 51.53 6.87 -23.35
CA GLN A 274 52.68 6.38 -22.57
C GLN A 274 53.71 5.64 -23.47
N ALA A 275 53.24 4.80 -24.38
CA ALA A 275 54.10 4.14 -25.37
C ALA A 275 54.79 5.14 -26.32
N SER A 276 54.08 6.20 -26.71
CA SER A 276 54.63 7.28 -27.55
C SER A 276 55.71 8.09 -26.82
N VAL A 277 55.52 8.40 -25.53
CA VAL A 277 56.54 9.01 -24.66
C VAL A 277 57.79 8.13 -24.58
N ALA A 278 57.63 6.83 -24.29
CA ALA A 278 58.76 5.90 -24.20
C ALA A 278 59.56 5.79 -25.52
N ALA A 279 58.87 5.75 -26.67
CA ALA A 279 59.50 5.74 -27.99
C ALA A 279 60.23 7.07 -28.30
N ALA A 280 59.67 8.21 -27.90
CA ALA A 280 60.29 9.52 -28.04
C ALA A 280 61.53 9.68 -27.14
N GLN A 281 61.48 9.19 -25.90
CA GLN A 281 62.61 9.16 -24.96
C GLN A 281 63.75 8.24 -25.46
N GLN A 282 63.43 7.07 -26.04
CA GLN A 282 64.44 6.19 -26.64
C GLN A 282 65.07 6.82 -27.90
N THR A 283 64.26 7.51 -28.71
CA THR A 283 64.75 8.29 -29.86
C THR A 283 65.69 9.42 -29.40
N LEU A 284 65.33 10.14 -28.34
CA LEU A 284 66.14 11.18 -27.72
C LEU A 284 67.51 10.64 -27.28
N SER A 285 67.55 9.51 -26.57
CA SER A 285 68.80 8.88 -26.12
C SER A 285 69.74 8.55 -27.30
N VAL A 286 69.20 8.04 -28.42
CA VAL A 286 69.97 7.78 -29.64
C VAL A 286 70.46 9.08 -30.31
N MET A 287 69.69 10.17 -30.26
CA MET A 287 70.14 11.48 -30.75
C MET A 287 71.21 12.10 -29.87
N GLN A 288 71.08 12.01 -28.54
CA GLN A 288 72.07 12.50 -27.57
C GLN A 288 73.42 11.76 -27.73
N GLY A 289 73.40 10.45 -27.95
CA GLY A 289 74.60 9.69 -28.30
C GLY A 289 75.29 10.21 -29.58
N LYS A 290 74.54 10.36 -30.67
CA LYS A 290 75.06 10.91 -31.94
C LYS A 290 75.60 12.36 -31.81
N ALA A 291 74.98 13.17 -30.96
CA ALA A 291 75.46 14.52 -30.67
C ALA A 291 76.79 14.49 -29.89
N ALA A 292 76.93 13.59 -28.91
CA ALA A 292 78.19 13.37 -28.20
C ALA A 292 79.30 12.87 -29.14
N ASP A 293 79.01 11.90 -30.02
CA ASP A 293 79.95 11.40 -31.04
C ASP A 293 80.41 12.52 -31.98
N ALA A 294 79.51 13.40 -32.43
CA ALA A 294 79.85 14.53 -33.29
C ALA A 294 80.73 15.57 -32.57
N VAL A 295 80.46 15.87 -31.30
CA VAL A 295 81.31 16.75 -30.47
C VAL A 295 82.69 16.11 -30.21
N ALA A 296 82.74 14.80 -29.99
CA ALA A 296 84.00 14.07 -29.85
C ALA A 296 84.82 14.10 -31.16
N ALA A 297 84.18 13.96 -32.32
CA ALA A 297 84.84 14.07 -33.62
C ALA A 297 85.41 15.47 -33.89
N VAL A 298 84.67 16.54 -33.55
CA VAL A 298 85.18 17.93 -33.60
C VAL A 298 86.41 18.09 -32.70
N THR A 299 86.33 17.59 -31.46
CA THR A 299 87.42 17.67 -30.46
C THR A 299 88.67 16.93 -30.94
N ALA A 300 88.51 15.71 -31.46
CA ALA A 300 89.60 14.93 -32.03
C ALA A 300 90.23 15.61 -33.25
N LYS A 301 89.44 16.28 -34.09
CA LYS A 301 89.96 17.02 -35.26
C LYS A 301 90.75 18.26 -34.85
N GLN A 302 90.29 18.98 -33.83
CA GLN A 302 91.03 20.11 -33.25
C GLN A 302 92.37 19.66 -32.64
N ALA A 303 92.41 18.49 -31.98
CA ALA A 303 93.67 17.91 -31.50
C ALA A 303 94.63 17.54 -32.65
N GLN A 304 94.12 16.96 -33.75
CA GLN A 304 94.94 16.69 -34.95
C GLN A 304 95.55 17.98 -35.53
N ILE A 305 94.77 19.06 -35.61
CA ILE A 305 95.24 20.38 -36.09
C ILE A 305 96.34 20.93 -35.17
N ALA A 306 96.19 20.82 -33.85
CA ALA A 306 97.20 21.27 -32.88
C ALA A 306 98.53 20.50 -33.01
N THR A 307 98.47 19.17 -33.15
CA THR A 307 99.65 18.33 -33.40
C THR A 307 100.30 18.69 -34.73
N ALA A 308 99.53 18.78 -35.82
CA ALA A 308 100.06 19.12 -37.14
C ALA A 308 100.69 20.53 -37.19
N THR A 309 100.15 21.50 -36.44
CA THR A 309 100.72 22.84 -36.28
C THR A 309 102.08 22.78 -35.56
N THR A 310 102.20 21.95 -34.52
CA THR A 310 103.43 21.76 -33.75
C THR A 310 104.52 21.08 -34.58
N GLU A 311 104.16 20.03 -35.33
CA GLU A 311 105.06 19.35 -36.26
C GLU A 311 105.54 20.29 -37.39
N LEU A 312 104.66 21.13 -37.94
CA LEU A 312 105.02 22.13 -38.94
C LEU A 312 106.06 23.13 -38.41
N ALA A 313 105.91 23.63 -37.18
CA ALA A 313 106.87 24.54 -36.56
C ALA A 313 108.25 23.87 -36.34
N ASN A 314 108.25 22.60 -35.95
CA ASN A 314 109.49 21.80 -35.82
C ASN A 314 110.17 21.60 -37.17
N LEU A 315 109.42 21.28 -38.23
CA LEU A 315 109.94 21.13 -39.60
C LEU A 315 110.49 22.45 -40.17
N GLN A 316 109.82 23.57 -39.91
CA GLN A 316 110.30 24.91 -40.29
C GLN A 316 111.62 25.25 -39.57
N THR A 317 111.73 24.91 -38.28
CA THR A 317 112.98 25.07 -37.50
C THR A 317 114.12 24.21 -38.05
N ALA A 318 113.82 22.96 -38.45
CA ALA A 318 114.80 22.07 -39.08
C ALA A 318 115.24 22.58 -40.47
N ALA A 319 114.32 23.09 -41.28
CA ALA A 319 114.62 23.69 -42.59
C ALA A 319 115.52 24.93 -42.47
N ALA A 320 115.21 25.83 -41.53
CA ALA A 320 116.04 27.00 -41.23
C ALA A 320 117.45 26.60 -40.75
N SER A 321 117.54 25.57 -39.89
CA SER A 321 118.82 25.04 -39.40
C SER A 321 119.68 24.45 -40.52
N ALA A 322 119.07 23.67 -41.44
CA ALA A 322 119.74 23.13 -42.61
C ALA A 322 120.21 24.24 -43.57
N ALA A 323 119.41 25.29 -43.75
CA ALA A 323 119.76 26.43 -44.59
C ALA A 323 120.94 27.23 -44.01
N SER A 324 120.98 27.45 -42.69
CA SER A 324 122.14 28.06 -42.02
C SER A 324 123.39 27.21 -42.22
N ALA A 325 123.33 25.90 -41.94
CA ALA A 325 124.46 25.00 -42.09
C ALA A 325 125.04 24.97 -43.52
N LEU A 326 124.18 25.07 -44.55
CA LEU A 326 124.60 25.24 -45.94
C LEU A 326 125.28 26.60 -46.19
N ALA A 327 124.71 27.69 -45.67
CA ALA A 327 125.28 29.03 -45.78
C ALA A 327 126.67 29.11 -45.09
N ASP A 328 126.80 28.55 -43.89
CA ASP A 328 128.06 28.50 -43.12
C ASP A 328 129.16 27.73 -43.86
N LYS A 329 128.81 26.60 -44.51
CA LYS A 329 129.78 25.85 -45.33
C LYS A 329 130.12 26.56 -46.64
N ASN A 330 129.18 27.25 -47.28
CA ASN A 330 129.48 28.08 -48.44
C ASN A 330 130.41 29.26 -48.08
N ALA A 331 130.18 29.93 -46.94
CA ALA A 331 131.07 30.97 -46.42
C ALA A 331 132.48 30.43 -46.12
N ALA A 332 132.58 29.24 -45.51
CA ALA A 332 133.86 28.57 -45.28
C ALA A 332 134.60 28.21 -46.59
N ILE A 333 133.88 27.81 -47.64
CA ILE A 333 134.44 27.59 -48.98
C ILE A 333 135.01 28.90 -49.56
N THR A 334 134.30 30.01 -49.43
CA THR A 334 134.77 31.33 -49.90
C THR A 334 136.00 31.81 -49.11
N ALA A 335 136.01 31.66 -47.78
CA ALA A 335 137.16 32.01 -46.95
C ALA A 335 138.40 31.18 -47.33
N ALA A 336 138.25 29.86 -47.47
CA ALA A 336 139.34 28.99 -47.85
C ALA A 336 139.89 29.25 -49.28
N GLN A 337 139.08 29.78 -50.21
CA GLN A 337 139.53 30.24 -51.53
C GLN A 337 140.40 31.50 -51.45
N ALA A 338 140.04 32.46 -50.58
CA ALA A 338 140.84 33.66 -50.34
C ALA A 338 142.19 33.32 -49.66
N GLU A 339 142.18 32.41 -48.70
CA GLU A 339 143.40 31.89 -48.06
C GLU A 339 144.30 31.14 -49.07
N LEU A 340 143.72 30.28 -49.93
CA LEU A 340 144.47 29.61 -51.00
C LEU A 340 145.12 30.61 -51.97
N THR A 341 144.39 31.66 -52.37
CA THR A 341 144.93 32.73 -53.23
C THR A 341 146.11 33.44 -52.57
N THR A 342 146.04 33.66 -51.26
CA THR A 342 147.13 34.26 -50.47
C THR A 342 148.36 33.34 -50.37
N LEU A 343 148.14 32.04 -50.17
CA LEU A 343 149.22 31.03 -50.17
C LEU A 343 149.91 30.93 -51.54
N GLN A 344 149.13 30.96 -52.64
CA GLN A 344 149.65 30.98 -54.01
C GLN A 344 150.51 32.23 -54.29
N ALA A 345 150.11 33.41 -53.80
CA ALA A 345 150.92 34.63 -53.87
C ALA A 345 152.24 34.51 -53.07
N ASN A 346 152.20 33.90 -51.88
CA ASN A 346 153.38 33.67 -51.05
C ASN A 346 154.37 32.68 -51.70
N ALA A 347 153.89 31.59 -52.30
CA ALA A 347 154.72 30.64 -53.05
C ALA A 347 155.36 31.31 -54.28
N ALA A 348 154.60 32.10 -55.03
CA ALA A 348 155.12 32.86 -56.17
C ALA A 348 156.23 33.85 -55.75
N ALA A 349 156.07 34.53 -54.61
CA ALA A 349 157.09 35.40 -54.03
C ALA A 349 158.35 34.63 -53.59
N ALA A 350 158.19 33.47 -52.94
CA ALA A 350 159.31 32.60 -52.56
C ALA A 350 160.08 32.09 -53.79
N ALA A 351 159.37 31.65 -54.83
CA ALA A 351 159.97 31.22 -56.10
C ALA A 351 160.70 32.35 -56.84
N ALA A 352 160.20 33.60 -56.74
CA ALA A 352 160.91 34.77 -57.26
C ALA A 352 162.19 35.08 -56.46
N ALA A 353 162.16 34.93 -55.14
CA ALA A 353 163.33 35.14 -54.27
C ALA A 353 164.43 34.08 -54.52
N VAL A 354 164.06 32.79 -54.64
CA VAL A 354 164.98 31.71 -55.02
C VAL A 354 165.65 32.02 -56.37
N ARG A 355 164.88 32.43 -57.37
CA ARG A 355 165.39 32.78 -58.70
C ARG A 355 166.36 33.97 -58.66
N THR A 356 165.96 35.05 -58.00
CA THR A 356 166.80 36.26 -57.86
C THR A 356 168.12 35.94 -57.16
N ASN A 357 168.12 35.06 -56.16
CA ASN A 357 169.35 34.62 -55.51
C ASN A 357 170.25 33.78 -56.46
N ALA A 358 169.66 32.90 -57.27
CA ALA A 358 170.40 32.15 -58.29
C ALA A 358 171.00 33.06 -59.39
N ASP A 359 170.23 34.05 -59.86
CA ASP A 359 170.67 35.05 -60.84
C ASP A 359 171.83 35.89 -60.28
N ASN A 360 171.75 36.30 -59.00
CA ASN A 360 172.82 37.01 -58.30
C ASN A 360 174.10 36.16 -58.18
N ILE A 361 174.00 34.87 -57.82
CA ILE A 361 175.15 33.95 -57.78
C ILE A 361 175.82 33.87 -59.16
N ALA A 362 175.02 33.76 -60.23
CA ALA A 362 175.54 33.72 -61.60
C ALA A 362 176.27 35.03 -61.97
N ALA A 363 175.69 36.19 -61.69
CA ALA A 363 176.28 37.49 -61.98
C ALA A 363 177.59 37.76 -61.20
N VAL A 364 177.63 37.36 -59.92
CA VAL A 364 178.85 37.44 -59.10
C VAL A 364 179.93 36.50 -59.63
N ASN A 365 179.58 35.27 -60.04
CA ASN A 365 180.53 34.32 -60.62
C ASN A 365 181.12 34.81 -61.97
N VAL A 366 180.32 35.46 -62.82
CA VAL A 366 180.81 36.15 -64.03
C VAL A 366 181.80 37.27 -63.66
N THR A 367 181.51 38.04 -62.62
CA THR A 367 182.40 39.10 -62.12
C THR A 367 183.72 38.56 -61.58
N ILE A 368 183.68 37.45 -60.83
CA ILE A 368 184.86 36.70 -60.34
C ILE A 368 185.76 36.28 -61.52
N ALA A 369 185.18 35.67 -62.55
CA ALA A 369 185.92 35.23 -63.74
C ALA A 369 186.55 36.40 -64.51
N ALA A 370 185.85 37.53 -64.64
CA ALA A 370 186.37 38.74 -65.27
C ALA A 370 187.57 39.32 -64.50
N LEU A 371 187.48 39.43 -63.17
CA LEU A 371 188.58 39.90 -62.31
C LEU A 371 189.80 38.97 -62.39
N GLN A 372 189.60 37.65 -62.42
CA GLN A 372 190.67 36.67 -62.63
C GLN A 372 191.38 36.87 -63.98
N GLY A 373 190.63 37.10 -65.05
CA GLY A 373 191.18 37.39 -66.39
C GLY A 373 191.98 38.70 -66.44
N GLN A 374 191.53 39.74 -65.74
CA GLN A 374 192.25 41.02 -65.62
C GLN A 374 193.57 40.86 -64.85
N ILE A 375 193.57 40.11 -63.74
CA ILE A 375 194.79 39.78 -62.97
C ILE A 375 195.78 39.01 -63.83
N ALA A 376 195.34 37.97 -64.57
CA ALA A 376 196.19 37.21 -65.47
C ALA A 376 196.79 38.08 -66.60
N THR A 377 196.02 39.03 -67.14
CA THR A 377 196.47 39.97 -68.16
C THR A 377 197.57 40.90 -67.62
N LEU A 378 197.38 41.48 -66.43
CA LEU A 378 198.38 42.35 -65.81
C LEU A 378 199.66 41.58 -65.43
N ASN A 379 199.55 40.35 -64.92
CA ASN A 379 200.71 39.49 -64.67
C ASN A 379 201.53 39.21 -65.94
N THR A 380 200.86 39.06 -67.09
CA THR A 380 201.53 38.91 -68.39
C THR A 380 202.26 40.20 -68.79
N GLN A 381 201.64 41.37 -68.57
CA GLN A 381 202.27 42.67 -68.84
C GLN A 381 203.45 42.96 -67.90
N ILE A 382 203.36 42.58 -66.62
CA ILE A 382 204.45 42.63 -65.64
C ILE A 382 205.65 41.81 -66.13
N ALA A 383 205.44 40.56 -66.54
CA ALA A 383 206.51 39.71 -67.07
C ALA A 383 207.15 40.30 -68.34
N ALA A 384 206.35 40.87 -69.25
CA ALA A 384 206.86 41.55 -70.44
C ALA A 384 207.70 42.80 -70.09
N LYS A 385 207.25 43.62 -69.14
CA LYS A 385 207.98 44.81 -68.66
C LYS A 385 209.27 44.45 -67.92
N GLN A 386 209.28 43.35 -67.14
CA GLN A 386 210.50 42.80 -66.52
C GLN A 386 211.52 42.35 -67.58
N SER A 387 211.07 41.69 -68.65
CA SER A 387 211.94 41.29 -69.76
C SER A 387 212.52 42.51 -70.50
N GLN A 388 211.69 43.51 -70.82
CA GLN A 388 212.15 44.78 -71.42
C GLN A 388 213.15 45.53 -70.54
N LEU A 389 212.93 45.54 -69.22
CA LEU A 389 213.82 46.16 -68.23
C LEU A 389 215.20 45.46 -68.20
N ALA A 390 215.21 44.13 -68.16
CA ALA A 390 216.44 43.34 -68.17
C ALA A 390 217.22 43.52 -69.49
N GLN A 391 216.53 43.58 -70.63
CA GLN A 391 217.17 43.84 -71.92
C GLN A 391 217.76 45.25 -71.98
N ALA A 392 217.04 46.28 -71.54
CA ALA A 392 217.54 47.65 -71.48
C ALA A 392 218.77 47.79 -70.56
N GLN A 393 218.83 47.04 -69.46
CA GLN A 393 219.99 46.95 -68.57
C GLN A 393 221.20 46.26 -69.24
N GLY A 394 220.98 45.18 -70.01
CA GLY A 394 222.04 44.53 -70.79
C GLY A 394 222.61 45.41 -71.92
N ASP A 395 221.73 46.13 -72.62
CA ASP A 395 222.12 47.12 -73.63
C ASP A 395 222.94 48.25 -73.00
N LEU A 396 222.51 48.77 -71.85
CA LEU A 396 223.22 49.82 -71.10
C LEU A 396 224.64 49.39 -70.73
N ALA A 397 224.82 48.19 -70.19
CA ALA A 397 226.14 47.65 -69.84
C ALA A 397 227.05 47.47 -71.08
N THR A 398 226.47 47.04 -72.20
CA THR A 398 227.20 46.89 -73.48
C THR A 398 227.65 48.26 -74.02
N LEU A 399 226.79 49.27 -73.96
CA LEU A 399 227.14 50.64 -74.32
C LEU A 399 228.21 51.23 -73.39
N GLN A 400 228.14 50.99 -72.08
CA GLN A 400 229.16 51.43 -71.11
C GLN A 400 230.53 50.77 -71.36
N SER A 401 230.56 49.49 -71.75
CA SER A 401 231.78 48.82 -72.21
C SER A 401 232.33 49.46 -73.50
N THR A 402 231.45 49.73 -74.47
CA THR A 402 231.82 50.39 -75.74
C THR A 402 232.35 51.80 -75.51
N LYS A 403 231.75 52.56 -74.57
CA LYS A 403 232.21 53.89 -74.12
C LYS A 403 233.67 53.81 -73.64
N THR A 404 233.95 52.84 -72.79
CA THR A 404 235.27 52.63 -72.19
C THR A 404 236.33 52.22 -73.24
N SER A 405 235.98 51.37 -74.21
CA SER A 405 236.87 51.04 -75.34
C SER A 405 237.19 52.28 -76.18
N LEU A 406 236.16 53.07 -76.52
CA LEU A 406 236.35 54.30 -77.29
C LEU A 406 237.23 55.31 -76.54
N GLU A 407 237.05 55.48 -75.23
CA GLU A 407 237.93 56.32 -74.39
C GLU A 407 239.39 55.85 -74.41
N ALA A 408 239.64 54.53 -74.31
CA ALA A 408 240.98 53.97 -74.43
C ALA A 408 241.59 54.14 -75.83
N GLU A 409 240.80 53.95 -76.89
CA GLU A 409 241.21 54.17 -78.29
C GLU A 409 241.52 55.64 -78.56
N ILE A 410 240.73 56.58 -78.04
CA ILE A 410 240.98 58.03 -78.10
C ILE A 410 242.27 58.39 -77.40
N ALA A 411 242.50 57.87 -76.18
CA ALA A 411 243.72 58.12 -75.42
C ALA A 411 244.95 57.56 -76.15
N ASN A 412 244.85 56.36 -76.72
CA ASN A 412 245.93 55.73 -77.50
C ASN A 412 246.24 56.52 -78.77
N LEU A 413 245.22 56.93 -79.53
CA LEU A 413 245.39 57.79 -80.71
C LEU A 413 246.00 59.14 -80.32
N THR A 414 245.62 59.72 -79.18
CA THR A 414 246.23 60.95 -78.65
C THR A 414 247.73 60.77 -78.39
N ALA A 415 248.14 59.69 -77.70
CA ALA A 415 249.55 59.39 -77.49
C ALA A 415 250.33 59.16 -78.81
N GLN A 416 249.71 58.52 -79.82
CA GLN A 416 250.33 58.37 -81.15
C GLN A 416 250.45 59.70 -81.91
N ILE A 417 249.50 60.62 -81.74
CA ILE A 417 249.58 61.99 -82.29
C ILE A 417 250.76 62.72 -81.65
N ASP A 418 250.84 62.72 -80.32
CA ASP A 418 251.83 63.51 -79.57
C ASP A 418 253.26 63.01 -79.78
N ALA A 419 253.45 61.70 -79.99
CA ALA A 419 254.73 61.10 -80.35
C ALA A 419 255.32 61.61 -81.69
N ILE A 420 254.51 62.19 -82.58
CA ILE A 420 254.96 62.71 -83.87
C ILE A 420 255.41 64.17 -83.74
N ASN A 421 256.73 64.36 -83.76
CA ASN A 421 257.39 65.65 -83.79
C ASN A 421 257.41 66.21 -85.24
N GLY A 422 256.83 67.41 -85.43
CA GLY A 422 256.63 68.03 -86.75
C GLY A 422 255.28 67.69 -87.42
N ASN A 423 254.78 68.60 -88.25
CA ASN A 423 253.46 68.49 -88.90
C ASN A 423 253.50 67.57 -90.14
N SER A 424 253.63 66.26 -89.91
CA SER A 424 253.55 65.25 -90.97
C SER A 424 252.11 64.79 -91.23
N SER A 425 251.86 64.24 -92.42
CA SER A 425 250.56 63.67 -92.81
C SER A 425 250.04 62.63 -91.81
N ARG A 426 250.93 61.80 -91.25
CA ARG A 426 250.56 60.75 -90.29
C ARG A 426 249.95 61.30 -89.00
N LYS A 427 250.40 62.47 -88.53
CA LYS A 427 249.82 63.14 -87.35
C LYS A 427 248.36 63.53 -87.60
N ARG A 428 248.08 64.14 -88.77
CA ARG A 428 246.73 64.54 -89.19
C ARG A 428 245.76 63.37 -89.40
N GLU A 429 246.24 62.23 -89.90
CA GLU A 429 245.44 60.99 -89.99
C GLU A 429 244.99 60.51 -88.60
N LEU A 430 245.92 60.51 -87.63
CA LEU A 430 245.63 60.09 -86.27
C LEU A 430 244.72 61.10 -85.55
N GLU A 431 244.91 62.41 -85.77
CA GLU A 431 244.02 63.49 -85.29
C GLU A 431 242.59 63.34 -85.82
N ALA A 432 242.43 63.03 -87.11
CA ALA A 432 241.13 62.74 -87.71
C ALA A 432 240.50 61.46 -87.10
N SER A 433 241.28 60.39 -86.94
CA SER A 433 240.84 59.14 -86.32
C SER A 433 240.40 59.33 -84.86
N ARG A 434 241.17 60.08 -84.05
CA ARG A 434 240.82 60.45 -82.68
C ARG A 434 239.51 61.24 -82.65
N THR A 435 239.34 62.20 -83.55
CA THR A 435 238.14 63.04 -83.63
C THR A 435 236.90 62.22 -84.03
N LEU A 436 237.05 61.25 -84.94
CA LEU A 436 236.00 60.29 -85.27
C LEU A 436 235.61 59.44 -84.05
N LYS A 437 236.59 58.95 -83.30
CA LYS A 437 236.37 58.15 -82.08
C LYS A 437 235.74 58.98 -80.95
N GLN A 438 236.14 60.25 -80.77
CA GLN A 438 235.50 61.21 -79.86
C GLN A 438 234.03 61.45 -80.23
N THR A 439 233.70 61.48 -81.53
CA THR A 439 232.32 61.59 -82.01
C THR A 439 231.50 60.32 -81.71
N GLN A 440 232.10 59.13 -81.90
CA GLN A 440 231.48 57.86 -81.50
C GLN A 440 231.23 57.79 -79.98
N LEU A 441 232.19 58.26 -79.17
CA LEU A 441 232.10 58.30 -77.71
C LEU A 441 230.93 59.19 -77.23
N ALA A 442 230.80 60.38 -77.81
CA ALA A 442 229.69 61.28 -77.50
C ALA A 442 228.34 60.63 -77.81
N ASN A 443 228.21 59.99 -78.97
CA ASN A 443 226.99 59.29 -79.38
C ASN A 443 226.62 58.13 -78.43
N ILE A 444 227.59 57.30 -78.04
CA ILE A 444 227.40 56.23 -77.05
C ILE A 444 227.00 56.80 -75.67
N THR A 445 227.54 57.95 -75.27
CA THR A 445 227.19 58.62 -74.00
C THR A 445 225.73 59.12 -74.01
N THR A 446 225.22 59.60 -75.15
CA THR A 446 223.78 59.88 -75.32
C THR A 446 222.95 58.61 -75.20
N GLN A 447 223.30 57.53 -75.92
CA GLN A 447 222.55 56.26 -75.84
C GLN A 447 222.50 55.66 -74.42
N ILE A 448 223.56 55.81 -73.64
CA ILE A 448 223.61 55.45 -72.21
C ILE A 448 222.61 56.26 -71.38
N THR A 449 222.46 57.56 -71.68
CA THR A 449 221.52 58.45 -71.00
C THR A 449 220.07 58.10 -71.34
N ASP A 450 219.80 57.81 -72.62
CA ASP A 450 218.48 57.37 -73.10
C ASP A 450 218.09 56.00 -72.50
N LYS A 451 219.04 55.05 -72.44
CA LYS A 451 218.81 53.72 -71.82
C LYS A 451 218.56 53.80 -70.32
N ASN A 452 219.27 54.65 -69.57
CA ASN A 452 218.96 54.90 -68.16
C ASN A 452 217.55 55.45 -67.98
N THR A 453 217.15 56.41 -68.81
CA THR A 453 215.79 57.00 -68.79
C THR A 453 214.72 55.94 -69.06
N LEU A 454 214.94 55.06 -70.05
CA LEU A 454 214.06 53.93 -70.36
C LEU A 454 213.95 52.93 -69.20
N ILE A 455 215.07 52.59 -68.54
CA ILE A 455 215.13 51.70 -67.37
C ILE A 455 214.27 52.25 -66.22
N SER A 456 214.41 53.54 -65.89
CA SER A 456 213.59 54.18 -64.85
C SER A 456 212.10 54.22 -65.21
N GLY A 457 211.75 54.46 -66.48
CA GLY A 457 210.37 54.39 -66.96
C GLY A 457 209.76 52.98 -66.78
N LEU A 458 210.48 51.94 -67.19
CA LEU A 458 210.03 50.55 -67.06
C LEU A 458 209.89 50.09 -65.60
N GLN A 459 210.68 50.65 -64.67
CA GLN A 459 210.52 50.45 -63.23
C GLN A 459 209.26 51.15 -62.68
N GLY A 460 208.95 52.36 -63.18
CA GLY A 460 207.71 53.08 -62.84
C GLY A 460 206.45 52.34 -63.32
N ASP A 461 206.48 51.82 -64.55
CA ASP A 461 205.43 50.94 -65.09
C ASP A 461 205.19 49.74 -64.16
N LEU A 462 206.26 49.02 -63.78
CA LEU A 462 206.15 47.80 -62.95
C LEU A 462 205.51 48.03 -61.58
N ASN A 463 205.86 49.12 -60.90
CA ASN A 463 205.24 49.48 -59.62
C ASN A 463 203.76 49.83 -59.79
N THR A 464 203.39 50.44 -60.91
CA THR A 464 202.00 50.79 -61.25
C THR A 464 201.18 49.51 -61.49
N LEU A 465 201.68 48.58 -62.30
CA LEU A 465 200.98 47.32 -62.59
C LEU A 465 200.86 46.42 -61.35
N ASN A 466 201.90 46.31 -60.52
CA ASN A 466 201.82 45.58 -59.24
C ASN A 466 200.70 46.13 -58.34
N SER A 467 200.56 47.46 -58.26
CA SER A 467 199.53 48.12 -57.46
C SER A 467 198.11 47.82 -57.98
N GLN A 468 197.95 47.71 -59.31
CA GLN A 468 196.70 47.29 -59.93
C GLN A 468 196.37 45.81 -59.64
N VAL A 469 197.36 44.91 -59.69
CA VAL A 469 197.18 43.49 -59.32
C VAL A 469 196.75 43.33 -57.87
N VAL A 470 197.35 44.05 -56.92
CA VAL A 470 196.93 44.04 -55.50
C VAL A 470 195.47 44.50 -55.36
N THR A 471 195.09 45.58 -56.06
CA THR A 471 193.73 46.13 -56.02
C THR A 471 192.68 45.14 -56.54
N LEU A 472 192.95 44.48 -57.68
CA LEU A 472 192.04 43.50 -58.27
C LEU A 472 191.90 42.23 -57.41
N ASN A 473 192.97 41.79 -56.72
CA ASN A 473 192.89 40.64 -55.81
C ASN A 473 191.97 40.93 -54.61
N ALA A 474 191.98 42.15 -54.07
CA ALA A 474 191.05 42.54 -52.99
C ALA A 474 189.58 42.57 -53.48
N GLN A 475 189.33 43.03 -54.71
CA GLN A 475 188.01 42.99 -55.33
C GLN A 475 187.55 41.54 -55.60
N LEU A 476 188.45 40.67 -56.06
CA LEU A 476 188.19 39.26 -56.30
C LEU A 476 187.79 38.53 -55.01
N LEU A 477 188.54 38.72 -53.92
CA LEU A 477 188.23 38.14 -52.60
C LEU A 477 186.87 38.63 -52.08
N THR A 478 186.57 39.92 -52.26
CA THR A 478 185.27 40.50 -51.88
C THR A 478 184.11 39.81 -52.63
N LYS A 479 184.23 39.64 -53.95
CA LYS A 479 183.21 38.94 -54.75
C LYS A 479 183.12 37.44 -54.46
N GLN A 480 184.22 36.78 -54.07
CA GLN A 480 184.18 35.39 -53.61
C GLN A 480 183.38 35.22 -52.30
N LEU A 481 183.55 36.13 -51.34
CA LEU A 481 182.75 36.15 -50.10
C LEU A 481 181.27 36.45 -50.37
N GLU A 482 180.98 37.35 -51.31
CA GLU A 482 179.62 37.65 -51.77
C GLU A 482 178.94 36.41 -52.39
N SER A 483 179.64 35.68 -53.27
CA SER A 483 179.13 34.42 -53.87
C SER A 483 178.84 33.36 -52.79
N SER A 484 179.75 33.17 -51.84
CA SER A 484 179.56 32.22 -50.72
C SER A 484 178.39 32.60 -49.80
N THR A 485 178.13 33.90 -49.63
CA THR A 485 176.99 34.39 -48.83
C THR A 485 175.67 34.11 -49.52
N LEU A 486 175.56 34.40 -50.83
CA LEU A 486 174.38 34.11 -51.63
C LEU A 486 174.12 32.59 -51.73
N GLN A 487 175.17 31.78 -51.86
CA GLN A 487 175.06 30.31 -51.85
C GLN A 487 174.45 29.79 -50.53
N GLN A 488 174.83 30.34 -49.37
CA GLN A 488 174.22 29.98 -48.08
C GLN A 488 172.74 30.39 -47.98
N GLN A 489 172.33 31.46 -48.65
CA GLN A 489 170.92 31.90 -48.68
C GLN A 489 170.02 31.02 -49.55
N ALA A 490 170.59 30.20 -50.46
CA ALA A 490 169.80 29.39 -51.40
C ALA A 490 168.95 28.31 -50.70
N ALA A 491 169.51 27.59 -49.73
CA ALA A 491 168.80 26.49 -49.05
C ALA A 491 167.63 26.97 -48.16
N PRO A 492 167.77 28.03 -47.34
CA PRO A 492 166.63 28.63 -46.61
C PRO A 492 165.50 29.11 -47.54
N LEU A 493 165.83 29.78 -48.64
CA LEU A 493 164.82 30.25 -49.61
C LEU A 493 164.07 29.09 -50.28
N GLN A 494 164.79 28.01 -50.63
CA GLN A 494 164.17 26.81 -51.20
C GLN A 494 163.26 26.09 -50.19
N ALA A 495 163.62 26.06 -48.90
CA ALA A 495 162.78 25.49 -47.85
C ALA A 495 161.48 26.28 -47.64
N VAL A 496 161.54 27.62 -47.71
CA VAL A 496 160.35 28.50 -47.64
C VAL A 496 159.40 28.24 -48.81
N LEU A 497 159.92 28.07 -50.03
CA LEU A 497 159.12 27.70 -51.21
C LEU A 497 158.40 26.36 -51.01
N THR A 498 159.14 25.30 -50.65
CA THR A 498 158.56 23.96 -50.44
C THR A 498 157.51 23.94 -49.31
N ALA A 499 157.69 24.75 -48.26
CA ALA A 499 156.67 24.90 -47.22
C ALA A 499 155.40 25.61 -47.73
N ALA A 500 155.53 26.59 -48.62
CA ALA A 500 154.38 27.27 -49.23
C ALA A 500 153.62 26.34 -50.19
N ASP A 501 154.31 25.55 -51.02
CA ASP A 501 153.70 24.57 -51.93
C ASP A 501 152.92 23.47 -51.16
N ALA A 502 153.47 23.02 -50.03
CA ALA A 502 152.79 22.07 -49.15
C ALA A 502 151.52 22.67 -48.51
N ALA A 503 151.57 23.94 -48.10
CA ALA A 503 150.41 24.64 -47.55
C ALA A 503 149.29 24.84 -48.60
N ILE A 504 149.65 25.16 -49.85
CA ILE A 504 148.72 25.21 -51.00
C ILE A 504 148.03 23.85 -51.16
N THR A 505 148.80 22.77 -51.26
CA THR A 505 148.29 21.41 -51.47
C THR A 505 147.32 20.99 -50.35
N SER A 506 147.65 21.29 -49.09
CA SER A 506 146.75 21.03 -47.96
C SER A 506 145.44 21.82 -48.06
N LYS A 507 145.50 23.09 -48.49
CA LYS A 507 144.32 23.95 -48.58
C LYS A 507 143.41 23.62 -49.76
N GLU A 508 143.98 23.09 -50.84
CA GLU A 508 143.23 22.54 -51.97
C GLU A 508 142.46 21.26 -51.56
N ALA A 509 143.05 20.41 -50.71
CA ALA A 509 142.37 19.25 -50.13
C ALA A 509 141.21 19.65 -49.19
N ASP A 510 141.41 20.61 -48.29
CA ASP A 510 140.34 21.19 -47.46
C ASP A 510 139.18 21.72 -48.30
N LEU A 511 139.50 22.44 -49.39
CA LEU A 511 138.51 22.99 -50.31
C LEU A 511 137.74 21.90 -51.07
N ALA A 512 138.39 20.81 -51.45
CA ALA A 512 137.72 19.66 -52.07
C ALA A 512 136.75 19.00 -51.08
N ALA A 513 137.17 18.78 -49.83
CA ALA A 513 136.33 18.20 -48.78
C ALA A 513 135.11 19.09 -48.46
N LEU A 514 135.30 20.41 -48.33
CA LEU A 514 134.19 21.35 -48.10
C LEU A 514 133.22 21.38 -49.30
N LYS A 515 133.72 21.43 -50.54
CA LYS A 515 132.89 21.40 -51.76
C LYS A 515 132.08 20.10 -51.89
N ALA A 516 132.62 18.97 -51.44
CA ALA A 516 131.91 17.69 -51.46
C ALA A 516 130.70 17.63 -50.49
N LEU A 517 130.68 18.47 -49.45
CA LEU A 517 129.57 18.55 -48.47
C LEU A 517 128.43 19.47 -48.90
N ALA A 518 128.65 20.41 -49.84
CA ALA A 518 127.61 21.35 -50.26
C ALA A 518 126.40 20.67 -50.95
N PRO A 519 126.55 19.67 -51.85
CA PRO A 519 125.41 19.01 -52.49
C PRO A 519 124.51 18.21 -51.52
N SER A 520 125.09 17.56 -50.50
CA SER A 520 124.32 16.82 -49.51
C SER A 520 123.55 17.75 -48.57
N LEU A 521 124.16 18.88 -48.17
CA LEU A 521 123.47 19.94 -47.42
C LEU A 521 122.34 20.59 -48.25
N GLN A 522 122.56 20.87 -49.54
CA GLN A 522 121.50 21.36 -50.44
C GLN A 522 120.35 20.35 -50.59
N SER A 523 120.65 19.05 -50.65
CA SER A 523 119.63 18.00 -50.65
C SER A 523 118.84 17.96 -49.33
N ALA A 524 119.49 18.14 -48.19
CA ALA A 524 118.84 18.22 -46.88
C ALA A 524 117.90 19.44 -46.77
N VAL A 525 118.33 20.61 -47.25
CA VAL A 525 117.48 21.82 -47.34
C VAL A 525 116.25 21.57 -48.21
N ASN A 526 116.43 20.96 -49.38
CA ASN A 526 115.33 20.66 -50.29
C ASN A 526 114.32 19.67 -49.68
N GLN A 527 114.80 18.63 -49.00
CA GLN A 527 113.95 17.66 -48.30
C GLN A 527 113.19 18.28 -47.12
N ALA A 528 113.85 19.14 -46.32
CA ALA A 528 113.19 19.83 -45.22
C ALA A 528 112.09 20.80 -45.72
N ASN A 529 112.35 21.57 -46.78
CA ASN A 529 111.35 22.44 -47.40
C ASN A 529 110.18 21.65 -48.02
N ALA A 530 110.43 20.48 -48.60
CA ALA A 530 109.38 19.59 -49.09
C ALA A 530 108.52 19.04 -47.94
N ALA A 531 109.12 18.66 -46.82
CA ALA A 531 108.41 18.21 -45.62
C ALA A 531 107.55 19.31 -45.00
N VAL A 532 108.07 20.55 -44.90
CA VAL A 532 107.30 21.74 -44.50
C VAL A 532 106.09 21.92 -45.42
N THR A 533 106.29 21.87 -46.74
CA THR A 533 105.22 22.04 -47.74
C THR A 533 104.14 20.96 -47.60
N ALA A 534 104.53 19.70 -47.42
CA ALA A 534 103.60 18.59 -47.21
C ALA A 534 102.78 18.77 -45.92
N LYS A 535 103.43 19.15 -44.82
CA LYS A 535 102.74 19.39 -43.53
C LYS A 535 101.83 20.61 -43.57
N GLN A 536 102.19 21.65 -44.33
CA GLN A 536 101.34 22.82 -44.60
C GLN A 536 100.06 22.43 -45.36
N ALA A 537 100.16 21.52 -46.34
CA ALA A 537 99.00 20.99 -47.08
C ALA A 537 98.11 20.08 -46.21
N GLU A 538 98.71 19.20 -45.40
CA GLU A 538 97.99 18.39 -44.42
C GLU A 538 97.19 19.27 -43.45
N LEU A 539 97.83 20.30 -42.87
CA LEU A 539 97.19 21.24 -41.96
C LEU A 539 96.01 21.97 -42.63
N THR A 540 96.16 22.35 -43.90
CA THR A 540 95.09 22.99 -44.69
C THR A 540 93.89 22.07 -44.88
N ASN A 541 94.12 20.78 -45.16
CA ASN A 541 93.04 19.79 -45.29
C ASN A 541 92.32 19.56 -43.96
N LEU A 542 93.06 19.40 -42.85
CA LEU A 542 92.49 19.26 -41.51
C LEU A 542 91.63 20.49 -41.12
N GLN A 543 92.09 21.69 -41.47
CA GLN A 543 91.35 22.95 -41.26
C GLN A 543 90.09 23.05 -42.12
N ASN A 544 90.10 22.56 -43.36
CA ASN A 544 88.92 22.54 -44.24
C ASN A 544 87.85 21.52 -43.82
N GLU A 545 88.25 20.41 -43.19
CA GLU A 545 87.32 19.37 -42.69
C GLU A 545 86.62 19.78 -41.38
N LEU A 546 87.23 20.66 -40.57
CA LEU A 546 86.71 21.04 -39.26
C LEU A 546 85.34 21.77 -39.31
N PRO A 547 85.09 22.77 -40.19
CA PRO A 547 83.78 23.43 -40.28
C PRO A 547 82.62 22.49 -40.60
N ALA A 548 82.85 21.44 -41.40
CA ALA A 548 81.83 20.45 -41.72
C ALA A 548 81.44 19.61 -40.48
N LEU A 549 82.43 19.20 -39.68
CA LEU A 549 82.20 18.51 -38.40
C LEU A 549 81.51 19.43 -37.37
N GLN A 550 81.89 20.70 -37.31
CA GLN A 550 81.24 21.69 -36.43
C GLN A 550 79.77 21.92 -36.82
N GLY A 551 79.48 22.02 -38.12
CA GLY A 551 78.10 22.09 -38.62
C GLY A 551 77.29 20.83 -38.30
N ALA A 552 77.88 19.63 -38.44
CA ALA A 552 77.24 18.37 -38.08
C ALA A 552 76.94 18.27 -36.58
N ALA A 553 77.86 18.70 -35.71
CA ALA A 553 77.65 18.74 -34.26
C ALA A 553 76.54 19.74 -33.85
N ALA A 554 76.50 20.92 -34.45
CA ALA A 554 75.44 21.91 -34.23
C ALA A 554 74.06 21.42 -34.71
N ALA A 555 74.02 20.71 -35.86
CA ALA A 555 72.79 20.08 -36.36
C ALA A 555 72.31 18.94 -35.44
N ALA A 556 73.22 18.11 -34.93
CA ALA A 556 72.89 17.05 -33.98
C ALA A 556 72.35 17.60 -32.65
N ALA A 557 72.97 18.65 -32.10
CA ALA A 557 72.47 19.33 -30.91
C ALA A 557 71.09 19.97 -31.13
N SER A 558 70.84 20.54 -32.32
CA SER A 558 69.53 21.09 -32.70
C SER A 558 68.45 20.01 -32.81
N ALA A 559 68.81 18.82 -33.31
CA ALA A 559 67.90 17.67 -33.38
C ALA A 559 67.56 17.11 -31.99
N VAL A 560 68.54 17.06 -31.08
CA VAL A 560 68.32 16.73 -29.65
C VAL A 560 67.31 17.69 -29.03
N ALA A 561 67.52 19.00 -29.12
CA ALA A 561 66.61 19.99 -28.54
C ALA A 561 65.18 19.93 -29.13
N ALA A 562 65.05 19.62 -30.43
CA ALA A 562 63.74 19.38 -31.05
C ALA A 562 63.05 18.12 -30.50
N GLN A 563 63.81 17.04 -30.29
CA GLN A 563 63.29 15.78 -29.73
C GLN A 563 62.96 15.90 -28.23
N GLU A 564 63.71 16.70 -27.46
CA GLU A 564 63.39 17.06 -26.06
C GLU A 564 62.06 17.80 -25.98
N LYS A 565 61.78 18.71 -26.92
CA LYS A 565 60.45 19.35 -27.01
C LYS A 565 59.35 18.33 -27.33
N ILE A 566 59.58 17.39 -28.25
CA ILE A 566 58.59 16.34 -28.57
C ILE A 566 58.28 15.47 -27.33
N VAL A 567 59.30 15.08 -26.56
CA VAL A 567 59.09 14.36 -25.28
C VAL A 567 58.26 15.19 -24.31
N THR A 568 58.60 16.48 -24.14
CA THR A 568 57.88 17.40 -23.24
C THR A 568 56.42 17.60 -23.66
N ASP A 569 56.15 17.78 -24.96
CA ASP A 569 54.80 17.96 -25.51
C ASP A 569 53.94 16.69 -25.33
N LEU A 570 54.55 15.50 -25.44
CA LEU A 570 53.86 14.22 -25.22
C LEU A 570 53.59 13.95 -23.73
N GLU A 571 54.55 14.25 -22.85
CA GLU A 571 54.40 14.11 -21.40
C GLU A 571 53.33 15.07 -20.84
N ALA A 572 53.23 16.29 -21.39
CA ALA A 572 52.22 17.27 -21.01
C ALA A 572 50.76 16.83 -21.29
N ALA A 573 50.54 15.85 -22.17
CA ALA A 573 49.21 15.30 -22.45
C ALA A 573 48.77 14.20 -21.45
N LEU A 574 49.71 13.56 -20.74
CA LEU A 574 49.40 12.45 -19.83
C LEU A 574 48.41 12.81 -18.71
N PRO A 575 48.55 13.94 -17.97
CA PRO A 575 47.63 14.25 -16.87
C PRO A 575 46.17 14.43 -17.31
N GLY A 576 45.95 14.90 -18.54
CA GLY A 576 44.60 15.01 -19.11
C GLY A 576 43.97 13.66 -19.43
N LEU A 577 44.78 12.71 -19.92
CA LEU A 577 44.34 11.34 -20.19
C LEU A 577 44.13 10.55 -18.89
N GLU A 578 45.01 10.71 -17.90
CA GLU A 578 44.84 10.14 -16.55
C GLU A 578 43.56 10.65 -15.87
N THR A 579 43.25 11.95 -16.02
CA THR A 579 41.99 12.54 -15.54
C THR A 579 40.80 11.95 -16.28
N GLY A 580 40.85 11.84 -17.61
CA GLY A 580 39.77 11.26 -18.42
C GLY A 580 39.48 9.78 -18.09
N VAL A 581 40.50 8.98 -17.76
CA VAL A 581 40.32 7.60 -17.26
C VAL A 581 39.64 7.59 -15.89
N GLN A 582 40.02 8.49 -14.97
CA GLN A 582 39.36 8.61 -13.66
C GLN A 582 37.89 9.06 -13.79
N GLU A 583 37.60 10.03 -14.66
CA GLU A 583 36.24 10.48 -14.96
C GLU A 583 35.39 9.36 -15.58
N ALA A 584 35.96 8.57 -16.49
CA ALA A 584 35.27 7.42 -17.09
C ALA A 584 34.97 6.32 -16.05
N HIS A 585 35.92 5.95 -15.18
CA HIS A 585 35.68 5.01 -14.09
C HIS A 585 34.61 5.53 -13.10
N ALA A 586 34.61 6.82 -12.77
CA ALA A 586 33.59 7.42 -11.91
C ALA A 586 32.19 7.32 -12.55
N ALA A 587 32.06 7.68 -13.84
CA ALA A 587 30.79 7.57 -14.56
C ALA A 587 30.28 6.12 -14.66
N ILE A 588 31.16 5.13 -14.84
CA ILE A 588 30.81 3.70 -14.81
C ILE A 588 30.26 3.31 -13.42
N ALA A 589 30.92 3.73 -12.35
CA ALA A 589 30.51 3.43 -10.98
C ALA A 589 29.18 4.09 -10.59
N ASP A 590 28.99 5.37 -10.97
CA ASP A 590 27.72 6.08 -10.77
C ASP A 590 26.57 5.42 -11.54
N GLN A 591 26.79 5.01 -12.79
CA GLN A 591 25.77 4.31 -13.58
C GLN A 591 25.46 2.91 -13.01
N GLN A 592 26.43 2.21 -12.41
CA GLN A 592 26.16 0.96 -11.68
C GLN A 592 25.27 1.21 -10.44
N ALA A 593 25.50 2.29 -9.70
CA ALA A 593 24.62 2.65 -8.57
C ALA A 593 23.19 3.02 -9.02
N VAL A 594 23.04 3.69 -10.17
CA VAL A 594 21.73 3.95 -10.79
C VAL A 594 21.03 2.65 -11.19
N LEU A 595 21.76 1.73 -11.84
CA LEU A 595 21.23 0.45 -12.29
C LEU A 595 20.78 -0.45 -11.12
N ASP A 596 21.56 -0.52 -10.04
CA ASP A 596 21.17 -1.27 -8.83
C ASP A 596 19.92 -0.66 -8.17
N ALA A 597 19.81 0.68 -8.14
CA ALA A 597 18.61 1.35 -7.67
C ALA A 597 17.37 1.06 -8.56
N ARG A 598 17.53 0.96 -9.89
CA ARG A 598 16.44 0.50 -10.78
C ARG A 598 16.07 -0.95 -10.54
N LYS A 599 17.03 -1.83 -10.30
CA LYS A 599 16.78 -3.25 -10.01
C LYS A 599 16.01 -3.43 -8.71
N SER A 600 16.28 -2.61 -7.69
CA SER A 600 15.42 -2.54 -6.49
C SER A 600 14.01 -2.06 -6.83
N ALA A 601 13.86 -0.94 -7.55
CA ALA A 601 12.55 -0.39 -7.90
C ALA A 601 11.70 -1.33 -8.78
N LEU A 602 12.34 -2.16 -9.61
CA LEU A 602 11.68 -3.22 -10.38
C LEU A 602 11.17 -4.34 -9.45
N ALA A 603 11.96 -4.77 -8.46
CA ALA A 603 11.52 -5.76 -7.48
C ALA A 603 10.35 -5.24 -6.62
N ASP A 604 10.40 -3.97 -6.20
CA ASP A 604 9.31 -3.31 -5.48
C ASP A 604 8.03 -3.26 -6.32
N ALA A 605 8.14 -2.91 -7.61
CA ALA A 605 7.01 -2.91 -8.55
C ALA A 605 6.43 -4.31 -8.76
N GLN A 606 7.27 -5.35 -8.87
CA GLN A 606 6.84 -6.74 -8.99
C GLN A 606 6.11 -7.22 -7.73
N GLN A 607 6.59 -6.85 -6.55
CA GLN A 607 5.91 -7.15 -5.29
C GLN A 607 4.56 -6.41 -5.19
N ALA A 608 4.48 -5.16 -5.63
CA ALA A 608 3.23 -4.40 -5.70
C ALA A 608 2.22 -5.02 -6.68
N GLN A 609 2.66 -5.52 -7.83
CA GLN A 609 1.81 -6.25 -8.78
C GLN A 609 1.26 -7.53 -8.15
N ALA A 610 2.11 -8.37 -7.57
CA ALA A 610 1.69 -9.62 -6.92
C ALA A 610 0.70 -9.38 -5.76
N ALA A 611 0.90 -8.31 -4.99
CA ALA A 611 -0.03 -7.91 -3.93
C ALA A 611 -1.39 -7.45 -4.48
N ALA A 612 -1.42 -6.66 -5.56
CA ALA A 612 -2.65 -6.22 -6.21
C ALA A 612 -3.42 -7.38 -6.86
N GLU A 613 -2.71 -8.32 -7.49
CA GLU A 613 -3.30 -9.54 -8.07
C GLU A 613 -3.89 -10.45 -6.98
N SER A 614 -3.17 -10.65 -5.88
CA SER A 614 -3.66 -11.44 -4.74
C SER A 614 -4.89 -10.80 -4.07
N ALA A 615 -4.91 -9.47 -3.93
CA ALA A 615 -6.07 -8.74 -3.42
C ALA A 615 -7.29 -8.85 -4.36
N MET A 616 -7.07 -8.75 -5.68
CA MET A 616 -8.10 -8.98 -6.70
C MET A 616 -8.70 -10.40 -6.57
N ASP A 617 -7.87 -11.44 -6.44
CA ASP A 617 -8.35 -12.83 -6.37
C ASP A 617 -9.03 -13.17 -5.03
N ALA A 618 -8.57 -12.58 -3.93
CA ALA A 618 -9.31 -12.61 -2.67
C ALA A 618 -10.71 -11.98 -2.81
N LYS A 619 -10.82 -10.82 -3.49
CA LYS A 619 -12.11 -10.16 -3.72
C LYS A 619 -13.02 -10.96 -4.67
N LYS A 620 -12.49 -11.59 -5.72
CA LYS A 620 -13.25 -12.54 -6.57
C LYS A 620 -13.84 -13.68 -5.74
N THR A 621 -13.07 -14.22 -4.79
CA THR A 621 -13.49 -15.32 -3.91
C THR A 621 -14.60 -14.90 -2.94
N GLU A 622 -14.49 -13.71 -2.34
CA GLU A 622 -15.55 -13.10 -1.52
C GLU A 622 -16.84 -12.90 -2.32
N LEU A 623 -16.73 -12.36 -3.54
CA LEU A 623 -17.84 -12.08 -4.44
C LEU A 623 -18.57 -13.37 -4.86
N ALA A 624 -17.83 -14.44 -5.19
CA ALA A 624 -18.39 -15.75 -5.46
C ALA A 624 -19.10 -16.37 -4.23
N ALA A 625 -18.54 -16.20 -3.03
CA ALA A 625 -19.17 -16.66 -1.79
C ALA A 625 -20.47 -15.90 -1.47
N LEU A 626 -20.52 -14.59 -1.71
CA LEU A 626 -21.73 -13.78 -1.58
C LEU A 626 -22.79 -14.17 -2.61
N GLN A 627 -22.40 -14.35 -3.89
CA GLN A 627 -23.30 -14.83 -4.94
C GLN A 627 -23.89 -16.22 -4.62
N GLY A 628 -23.08 -17.12 -4.04
CA GLY A 628 -23.53 -18.42 -3.56
C GLY A 628 -24.55 -18.38 -2.40
N GLN A 629 -24.71 -17.25 -1.72
CA GLN A 629 -25.72 -17.05 -0.68
C GLN A 629 -27.08 -16.60 -1.24
N LEU A 630 -27.14 -16.00 -2.43
CA LEU A 630 -28.41 -15.50 -3.00
C LEU A 630 -29.48 -16.60 -3.20
N PRO A 631 -29.19 -17.80 -3.76
CA PRO A 631 -30.22 -18.80 -4.03
C PRO A 631 -30.91 -19.33 -2.77
N SER A 632 -30.19 -19.44 -1.65
CA SER A 632 -30.76 -19.91 -0.38
C SER A 632 -31.52 -18.81 0.36
N LEU A 633 -31.11 -17.54 0.25
CA LEU A 633 -31.94 -16.42 0.74
C LEU A 633 -33.20 -16.23 -0.09
N GLN A 634 -33.14 -16.35 -1.43
CA GLN A 634 -34.33 -16.30 -2.29
C GLN A 634 -35.33 -17.40 -1.92
N ALA A 635 -34.87 -18.65 -1.80
CA ALA A 635 -35.72 -19.77 -1.37
C ALA A 635 -36.33 -19.55 0.04
N ALA A 636 -35.64 -18.84 0.93
CA ALA A 636 -36.18 -18.46 2.24
C ALA A 636 -37.25 -17.36 2.14
N VAL A 637 -37.08 -16.36 1.26
CA VAL A 637 -38.11 -15.35 0.94
C VAL A 637 -39.35 -16.02 0.35
N ASP A 638 -39.18 -16.92 -0.62
CA ASP A 638 -40.27 -17.65 -1.26
C ASP A 638 -41.04 -18.54 -0.25
N GLY A 639 -40.30 -19.21 0.64
CA GLY A 639 -40.85 -20.00 1.73
C GLY A 639 -41.63 -19.17 2.76
N ALA A 640 -41.09 -18.01 3.16
CA ALA A 640 -41.77 -17.10 4.09
C ALA A 640 -43.05 -16.50 3.49
N ASN A 641 -43.01 -16.06 2.23
CA ASN A 641 -44.19 -15.59 1.50
C ASN A 641 -45.24 -16.70 1.33
N SER A 642 -44.81 -17.95 1.12
CA SER A 642 -45.71 -19.11 1.08
C SER A 642 -46.39 -19.36 2.43
N ALA A 643 -45.66 -19.25 3.54
CA ALA A 643 -46.21 -19.39 4.89
C ALA A 643 -47.21 -18.26 5.24
N VAL A 644 -46.89 -17.00 4.88
CA VAL A 644 -47.81 -15.85 5.00
C VAL A 644 -49.10 -16.10 4.19
N THR A 645 -48.98 -16.64 2.97
CA THR A 645 -50.13 -16.96 2.11
C THR A 645 -50.99 -18.09 2.69
N ALA A 646 -50.36 -19.14 3.20
CA ALA A 646 -51.05 -20.25 3.86
C ALA A 646 -51.80 -19.78 5.12
N LYS A 647 -51.15 -19.02 6.00
CA LYS A 647 -51.79 -18.50 7.24
C LYS A 647 -52.91 -17.50 6.94
N THR A 648 -52.77 -16.69 5.90
CA THR A 648 -53.85 -15.81 5.40
C THR A 648 -55.06 -16.63 4.93
N SER A 649 -54.83 -17.77 4.27
CA SER A 649 -55.89 -18.67 3.81
C SER A 649 -56.58 -19.40 4.97
N GLU A 650 -55.83 -19.78 6.01
CA GLU A 650 -56.35 -20.37 7.25
C GLU A 650 -57.32 -19.41 7.97
N ILE A 651 -56.94 -18.13 8.11
CA ILE A 651 -57.81 -17.09 8.70
C ILE A 651 -59.09 -16.92 7.88
N ALA A 652 -59.01 -16.94 6.54
CA ALA A 652 -60.19 -16.84 5.69
C ALA A 652 -61.16 -18.03 5.89
N ALA A 653 -60.65 -19.25 6.06
CA ALA A 653 -61.46 -20.42 6.37
C ALA A 653 -62.08 -20.36 7.78
N LEU A 654 -61.31 -19.93 8.79
CA LEU A 654 -61.82 -19.73 10.16
C LEU A 654 -62.92 -18.65 10.22
N ASN A 655 -62.81 -17.58 9.44
CA ASN A 655 -63.88 -16.57 9.34
C ASN A 655 -65.18 -17.19 8.78
N GLN A 656 -65.10 -17.97 7.69
CA GLN A 656 -66.27 -18.66 7.12
C GLN A 656 -66.93 -19.66 8.09
N ILE A 657 -66.12 -20.33 8.93
CA ILE A 657 -66.62 -21.20 10.00
C ILE A 657 -67.35 -20.38 11.07
N GLY A 658 -66.82 -19.20 11.44
CA GLY A 658 -67.47 -18.24 12.33
C GLY A 658 -68.81 -17.75 11.80
N ASP A 659 -68.85 -17.29 10.54
CA ASP A 659 -70.09 -16.86 9.86
C ASP A 659 -71.15 -17.96 9.87
N LYS A 660 -70.75 -19.23 9.62
CA LYS A 660 -71.64 -20.37 9.69
C LYS A 660 -72.20 -20.59 11.09
N PHE A 661 -71.38 -20.53 12.14
CA PHE A 661 -71.86 -20.70 13.51
C PHE A 661 -72.80 -19.56 13.94
N VAL A 662 -72.56 -18.32 13.50
CA VAL A 662 -73.48 -17.19 13.73
C VAL A 662 -74.83 -17.44 13.04
N ALA A 663 -74.83 -17.99 11.81
CA ALA A 663 -76.06 -18.36 11.10
C ALA A 663 -76.79 -19.55 11.76
N ASP A 664 -76.06 -20.56 12.23
CA ASP A 664 -76.62 -21.70 12.98
C ASP A 664 -77.30 -21.21 14.28
N LEU A 665 -76.65 -20.33 15.04
CA LEU A 665 -77.17 -19.73 16.27
C LEU A 665 -78.42 -18.89 16.03
N ALA A 666 -78.44 -18.07 14.98
CA ALA A 666 -79.59 -17.26 14.61
C ALA A 666 -80.82 -18.14 14.26
N ASN A 667 -80.60 -19.29 13.61
CA ASN A 667 -81.65 -20.26 13.32
C ASN A 667 -82.19 -20.92 14.61
N ILE A 668 -81.30 -21.38 15.49
CA ILE A 668 -81.69 -21.98 16.78
C ILE A 668 -82.51 -20.98 17.64
N ASN A 669 -82.09 -19.72 17.72
CA ASN A 669 -82.82 -18.68 18.45
C ASN A 669 -84.22 -18.40 17.87
N ALA A 670 -84.39 -18.47 16.54
CA ALA A 670 -85.72 -18.40 15.92
C ALA A 670 -86.60 -19.62 16.28
N GLN A 671 -86.01 -20.82 16.37
CA GLN A 671 -86.72 -22.03 16.81
C GLN A 671 -87.12 -21.97 18.30
N ILE A 672 -86.25 -21.44 19.19
CA ILE A 672 -86.58 -21.19 20.60
C ILE A 672 -87.79 -20.24 20.67
N THR A 673 -87.73 -19.10 19.99
CA THR A 673 -88.80 -18.10 19.95
C THR A 673 -90.14 -18.71 19.51
N SER A 674 -90.10 -19.58 18.49
CA SER A 674 -91.29 -20.32 18.00
C SER A 674 -91.86 -21.27 19.06
N LYS A 675 -91.01 -22.06 19.73
CA LYS A 675 -91.44 -22.98 20.79
C LYS A 675 -91.95 -22.26 22.04
N GLU A 676 -91.43 -21.09 22.38
CA GLU A 676 -91.95 -20.28 23.50
C GLU A 676 -93.34 -19.72 23.20
N ALA A 677 -93.62 -19.32 21.95
CA ALA A 677 -94.97 -18.94 21.53
C ALA A 677 -95.95 -20.12 21.59
N GLU A 678 -95.50 -21.34 21.23
CA GLU A 678 -96.28 -22.58 21.34
C GLU A 678 -96.62 -22.92 22.81
N VAL A 679 -95.63 -22.84 23.71
CA VAL A 679 -95.82 -22.99 25.16
C VAL A 679 -96.84 -21.99 25.71
N LEU A 680 -96.75 -20.71 25.33
CA LEU A 680 -97.67 -19.68 25.78
C LEU A 680 -99.10 -19.93 25.26
N ALA A 681 -99.25 -20.34 23.99
CA ALA A 681 -100.54 -20.68 23.40
C ALA A 681 -101.20 -21.90 24.08
N LEU A 682 -100.41 -22.91 24.45
CA LEU A 682 -100.90 -24.08 25.20
C LEU A 682 -101.32 -23.72 26.62
N GLN A 683 -100.52 -22.92 27.36
CA GLN A 683 -100.92 -22.39 28.69
C GLN A 683 -102.23 -21.59 28.62
N THR A 684 -102.40 -20.78 27.58
CA THR A 684 -103.62 -19.98 27.37
C THR A 684 -104.87 -20.85 27.14
N ARG A 685 -104.71 -22.09 26.69
CA ARG A 685 -105.82 -23.06 26.51
C ARG A 685 -106.07 -23.95 27.74
N VAL A 686 -105.01 -24.36 28.45
CA VAL A 686 -105.13 -25.25 29.64
C VAL A 686 -105.75 -24.51 30.83
N ASN A 687 -105.37 -23.25 31.06
CA ASN A 687 -105.83 -22.47 32.21
C ASN A 687 -107.37 -22.26 32.29
N PRO A 688 -108.09 -21.86 31.22
CA PRO A 688 -109.55 -21.70 31.30
C PRO A 688 -110.30 -23.03 31.47
N LEU A 689 -109.83 -24.13 30.86
CA LEU A 689 -110.42 -25.46 31.03
C LEU A 689 -110.29 -25.95 32.49
N LEU A 690 -109.14 -25.72 33.14
CA LEU A 690 -108.97 -25.96 34.58
C LEU A 690 -109.97 -25.13 35.42
N SER A 691 -110.28 -23.90 35.02
CA SER A 691 -111.28 -23.07 35.71
C SER A 691 -112.70 -23.61 35.54
N GLN A 692 -113.08 -24.04 34.33
CA GLN A 692 -114.39 -24.65 34.06
C GLN A 692 -114.58 -25.96 34.82
N LEU A 693 -113.54 -26.80 34.89
CA LEU A 693 -113.58 -28.07 35.62
C LEU A 693 -113.85 -27.86 37.13
N ASN A 694 -113.25 -26.83 37.73
CA ASN A 694 -113.51 -26.48 39.12
C ASN A 694 -114.95 -25.96 39.34
N GLN A 695 -115.50 -25.18 38.40
CA GLN A 695 -116.88 -24.72 38.45
C GLN A 695 -117.89 -25.88 38.35
N LEU A 696 -117.72 -26.78 37.38
CA LEU A 696 -118.61 -27.93 37.16
C LEU A 696 -118.68 -28.86 38.38
N ASN A 697 -117.56 -29.11 39.06
CA ASN A 697 -117.57 -29.88 40.31
C ASN A 697 -118.44 -29.21 41.41
N GLY A 698 -118.46 -27.88 41.49
CA GLY A 698 -119.30 -27.15 42.44
C GLY A 698 -120.79 -27.20 42.11
N GLU A 699 -121.13 -27.14 40.82
CA GLU A 699 -122.53 -27.20 40.33
C GLU A 699 -123.14 -28.60 40.53
N ILE A 700 -122.36 -29.67 40.31
CA ILE A 700 -122.77 -31.07 40.58
C ILE A 700 -123.21 -31.24 42.03
N SER A 701 -122.37 -30.85 43.00
CA SER A 701 -122.68 -31.02 44.43
C SER A 701 -123.88 -30.20 44.91
N ALA A 702 -124.20 -29.08 44.25
CA ALA A 702 -125.41 -28.31 44.54
C ALA A 702 -126.69 -29.02 44.06
N ALA A 703 -126.64 -29.69 42.90
CA ALA A 703 -127.77 -30.47 42.37
C ALA A 703 -128.08 -31.71 43.23
N GLU A 704 -127.04 -32.43 43.70
CA GLU A 704 -127.18 -33.60 44.58
C GLU A 704 -127.91 -33.26 45.89
N ALA A 705 -127.58 -32.12 46.51
CA ALA A 705 -128.22 -31.66 47.74
C ALA A 705 -129.71 -31.31 47.55
N ASN A 706 -130.07 -30.71 46.41
CA ASN A 706 -131.46 -30.37 46.08
C ASN A 706 -132.34 -31.61 45.87
N LEU A 707 -131.81 -32.62 45.16
CA LEU A 707 -132.51 -33.89 44.91
C LEU A 707 -132.90 -34.60 46.21
N ALA A 708 -131.99 -34.66 47.19
CA ALA A 708 -132.24 -35.28 48.49
C ALA A 708 -133.36 -34.57 49.28
N SER A 709 -133.48 -33.23 49.15
CA SER A 709 -134.54 -32.45 49.81
C SER A 709 -135.93 -32.79 49.26
N LEU A 710 -136.07 -32.86 47.94
CA LEU A 710 -137.34 -33.16 47.27
C LEU A 710 -137.85 -34.57 47.60
N GLN A 711 -136.95 -35.55 47.65
CA GLN A 711 -137.30 -36.93 48.04
C GLN A 711 -137.90 -36.99 49.46
N SER A 712 -137.33 -36.27 50.43
CA SER A 712 -137.85 -36.22 51.80
C SER A 712 -139.23 -35.53 51.91
N GLN A 713 -139.55 -34.58 51.03
CA GLN A 713 -140.86 -33.94 50.99
C GLN A 713 -141.93 -34.93 50.52
N LEU A 714 -141.64 -35.71 49.48
CA LEU A 714 -142.57 -36.68 48.90
C LEU A 714 -142.98 -37.77 49.90
N THR A 715 -142.04 -38.30 50.70
CA THR A 715 -142.32 -39.28 51.76
C THR A 715 -143.27 -38.74 52.85
N THR A 716 -143.27 -37.42 53.08
CA THR A 716 -144.10 -36.79 54.12
C THR A 716 -145.58 -36.75 53.71
N LEU A 717 -145.88 -36.51 52.43
CA LEU A 717 -147.26 -36.42 51.93
C LEU A 717 -147.98 -37.77 51.89
N ASP A 718 -147.27 -38.86 51.57
CA ASP A 718 -147.83 -40.22 51.49
C ASP A 718 -148.47 -40.67 52.84
N GLY A 719 -147.83 -40.28 53.95
CA GLY A 719 -148.38 -40.47 55.30
C GLY A 719 -149.64 -39.63 55.59
N GLN A 720 -149.77 -38.44 54.99
CA GLN A 720 -150.93 -37.57 55.17
C GLN A 720 -152.16 -38.09 54.41
N VAL A 721 -151.98 -38.53 53.16
CA VAL A 721 -153.03 -39.18 52.35
C VAL A 721 -153.61 -40.39 53.10
N THR A 722 -152.74 -41.24 53.64
CA THR A 722 -153.12 -42.45 54.40
C THR A 722 -153.98 -42.14 55.64
N ALA A 723 -153.69 -41.03 56.34
CA ALA A 723 -154.47 -40.60 57.51
C ALA A 723 -155.89 -40.12 57.11
N ALA A 724 -156.01 -39.33 56.05
CA ALA A 724 -157.29 -38.79 55.58
C ALA A 724 -158.28 -39.90 55.17
N GLN A 725 -157.81 -40.93 54.44
CA GLN A 725 -158.63 -42.09 54.06
C GLN A 725 -159.24 -42.85 55.25
N THR A 726 -158.58 -42.82 56.41
CA THR A 726 -159.05 -43.50 57.61
C THR A 726 -160.15 -42.70 58.31
N LYS A 727 -160.02 -41.36 58.34
CA LYS A 727 -161.01 -40.46 58.94
C LYS A 727 -162.38 -40.52 58.26
N LEU A 728 -162.40 -40.63 56.93
CA LEU A 728 -163.62 -40.74 56.13
C LEU A 728 -164.44 -42.01 56.47
N ARG A 729 -163.77 -43.13 56.76
CA ARG A 729 -164.42 -44.41 57.10
C ARG A 729 -165.15 -44.40 58.44
N GLU A 730 -164.64 -43.67 59.44
CA GLU A 730 -165.30 -43.57 60.76
C GLU A 730 -166.68 -42.91 60.68
N LEU A 731 -166.78 -41.81 59.93
CA LEU A 731 -167.99 -40.99 59.83
C LEU A 731 -169.15 -41.72 59.14
N GLN A 732 -168.85 -42.52 58.13
CA GLN A 732 -169.86 -43.31 57.39
C GLN A 732 -170.54 -44.36 58.28
N GLY A 733 -169.83 -44.94 59.25
CA GLY A 733 -170.38 -45.97 60.14
C GLY A 733 -171.48 -45.49 61.09
N GLN A 734 -171.46 -44.20 61.46
CA GLN A 734 -172.36 -43.64 62.48
C GLN A 734 -173.76 -43.31 61.95
N LYS A 735 -173.95 -43.21 60.62
CA LYS A 735 -175.22 -42.75 60.04
C LYS A 735 -176.39 -43.74 60.18
N LYS A 736 -176.13 -45.05 60.20
CA LYS A 736 -177.20 -46.07 60.15
C LYS A 736 -178.09 -46.12 61.40
N PRO A 737 -177.58 -46.16 62.65
CA PRO A 737 -178.43 -46.34 63.84
C PRO A 737 -179.41 -45.19 64.10
N SER A 738 -179.04 -43.95 63.72
CA SER A 738 -179.86 -42.75 63.96
C SER A 738 -181.21 -42.80 63.22
N ASN A 739 -181.21 -43.35 62.00
CA ASN A 739 -182.40 -43.40 61.13
C ASN A 739 -183.41 -44.45 61.64
N ASP A 740 -182.92 -45.60 62.13
CA ASP A 740 -183.73 -46.65 62.72
C ASP A 740 -184.43 -46.18 64.04
N ALA A 741 -183.79 -45.28 64.80
CA ALA A 741 -184.33 -44.71 66.05
C ALA A 741 -185.49 -43.72 65.83
N VAL A 742 -185.38 -42.79 64.87
CA VAL A 742 -186.45 -41.85 64.49
C VAL A 742 -187.75 -42.60 64.18
N LYS A 743 -187.62 -43.71 63.45
CA LYS A 743 -188.77 -44.50 62.98
C LYS A 743 -189.58 -45.09 64.14
N ALA A 744 -188.92 -45.70 65.12
CA ALA A 744 -189.57 -46.38 66.22
C ALA A 744 -190.42 -45.44 67.11
N GLN A 745 -189.95 -44.20 67.33
CA GLN A 745 -190.66 -43.25 68.18
C GLN A 745 -191.97 -42.74 67.56
N LYS A 746 -192.06 -42.72 66.22
CA LYS A 746 -193.23 -42.27 65.44
C LYS A 746 -194.44 -43.20 65.62
N ASP A 747 -194.21 -44.49 65.79
CA ASP A 747 -195.26 -45.49 66.00
C ASP A 747 -195.89 -45.39 67.42
N VAL A 748 -195.12 -44.95 68.42
CA VAL A 748 -195.57 -44.84 69.83
C VAL A 748 -196.65 -43.76 69.99
N VAL A 749 -196.46 -42.58 69.38
CA VAL A 749 -197.42 -41.46 69.39
C VAL A 749 -198.80 -41.92 68.88
N THR A 750 -198.79 -42.61 67.74
CA THR A 750 -199.99 -43.06 67.01
C THR A 750 -200.86 -44.02 67.84
N ALA A 751 -200.23 -44.91 68.62
CA ALA A 751 -200.94 -45.87 69.47
C ALA A 751 -201.67 -45.21 70.66
N LEU A 752 -201.10 -44.13 71.23
CA LEU A 752 -201.67 -43.44 72.40
C LEU A 752 -202.88 -42.58 72.01
N GLN A 753 -202.82 -41.88 70.88
CA GLN A 753 -203.93 -41.09 70.34
C GLN A 753 -205.19 -41.94 70.13
N THR A 754 -205.02 -43.18 69.63
CA THR A 754 -206.13 -44.11 69.36
C THR A 754 -206.90 -44.46 70.65
N ARG A 755 -206.19 -44.75 71.76
CA ARG A 755 -206.81 -45.11 73.05
C ARG A 755 -207.65 -43.99 73.67
N LEU A 756 -207.26 -42.73 73.47
CA LEU A 756 -207.99 -41.57 74.00
C LEU A 756 -209.40 -41.46 73.40
N GLY A 757 -209.55 -41.74 72.11
CA GLY A 757 -210.83 -41.65 71.39
C GLY A 757 -211.89 -42.64 71.85
N ASP A 758 -211.52 -43.83 72.34
CA ASP A 758 -212.49 -44.84 72.78
C ASP A 758 -213.01 -44.59 74.20
N VAL A 759 -212.18 -44.05 75.10
CA VAL A 759 -212.63 -43.64 76.45
C VAL A 759 -213.66 -42.51 76.36
N GLN A 760 -213.49 -41.57 75.42
CA GLN A 760 -214.43 -40.48 75.18
C GLN A 760 -215.82 -40.99 74.70
N LYS A 761 -215.87 -42.04 73.87
CA LYS A 761 -217.13 -42.68 73.46
C LYS A 761 -217.86 -43.33 74.63
N GLN A 762 -217.14 -43.97 75.55
CA GLN A 762 -217.74 -44.62 76.73
C GLN A 762 -218.40 -43.63 77.69
N ILE A 763 -217.84 -42.42 77.84
CA ILE A 763 -218.44 -41.36 78.67
C ILE A 763 -219.81 -40.94 78.10
N ALA A 764 -219.92 -40.75 76.79
CA ALA A 764 -221.17 -40.34 76.13
C ALA A 764 -222.30 -41.37 76.26
N ALA A 765 -221.97 -42.67 76.32
CA ALA A 765 -222.94 -43.73 76.54
C ALA A 765 -223.56 -43.69 77.95
N VAL A 766 -222.75 -43.44 78.99
CA VAL A 766 -223.23 -43.37 80.39
C VAL A 766 -224.12 -42.15 80.62
N ASP A 767 -223.76 -40.99 80.07
CA ASP A 767 -224.58 -39.77 80.17
C ASP A 767 -225.95 -39.92 79.48
N SER A 768 -226.09 -40.83 78.51
CA SER A 768 -227.36 -41.11 77.80
C SER A 768 -228.37 -41.89 78.66
N SER A 769 -227.92 -42.89 79.42
CA SER A 769 -228.81 -43.78 80.18
C SER A 769 -229.47 -43.13 81.41
N ILE A 770 -228.96 -41.99 81.87
CA ILE A 770 -229.48 -41.27 83.05
C ILE A 770 -230.82 -40.56 82.73
N ALA A 771 -231.05 -40.15 81.48
CA ALA A 771 -232.12 -39.22 81.11
C ALA A 771 -233.54 -39.82 81.04
N LEU A 772 -233.69 -41.15 81.01
CA LEU A 772 -234.96 -41.82 80.65
C LEU A 772 -235.69 -42.55 81.80
N GLY A 773 -235.37 -42.25 83.05
CA GLY A 773 -236.25 -42.53 84.21
C GLY A 773 -236.38 -43.99 84.69
N GLY A 774 -235.81 -44.96 83.98
CA GLY A 774 -235.63 -46.33 84.48
C GLY A 774 -236.66 -47.37 84.01
N CYS A 775 -236.80 -47.53 82.69
CA CYS A 775 -237.12 -48.82 82.08
C CYS A 775 -236.03 -49.17 81.07
N ALA A 776 -235.61 -50.44 81.02
CA ALA A 776 -234.51 -50.86 80.16
C ALA A 776 -234.97 -51.14 78.72
N ALA A 777 -234.16 -50.67 77.77
CA ALA A 777 -233.45 -51.58 76.87
C ALA A 777 -232.00 -51.61 77.35
#